data_AF-A0A2N5SAR3-F1
#
_entry.id   AF-A0A2N5SAR3-F1
#
_cell.length_a   1.000
_cell.length_b   1.000
_cell.length_c   1.000
_cell.angle_alpha   90.00
_cell.angle_beta   90.00
_cell.angle_gamma   90.00
#
_symmetry.space_group_name_H-M   'P 1'
#
loop_
_entity.id
_entity.type
_entity.pdbx_description
1 polymer ?
#
loop_
_entity_poly.entity_id
_entity_poly.type
_entity_poly.pdbx_seq_one_letter_code
_entity_poly.pdbx_strand_id
1 'polypeptide(L)'
;MRPLIPLEIVDRIVSWVPNSSQQRTTEMLRLAGISVSWAVGWRHLVVHSHQQLLELLLLNTLLSDSLSLIHSVSLLAWKLADNQLLVNFLIPTTPNLRIINLLIGPTFAPDHLHEILATPKPSLQLLSLRFNQNTSRRSYEPFLKGAYFDHCLDLLAQWPESRDFEALSFVQDPLPAYGPKSHLQNEGIAQPIILFRFWCITNLAGSALGRHVRRLRLRIPGRNLVGSLTSSHTTRFQGVIVGSQGMFKIPLEPFPRLEFLDLSTSLVGSVGTGLGPIVRRFPRLKHLVVDRTQLLVPARFAGDQERVDESLQAMGHTVATAGLARSAEIARLWRDLAARVASEILHHRRQANGLPSIPADTPPPPAIPHRTPAPRRRGRSAYASAPRWKSVVPGPNAPPPQPVTVVPTADASSSSSSSSGAKTALSDQRIPAKVTVIPAASRLVSLGCGTELGETGETNSNGDDDNDNDLGVGNATRARWKEQFEIGWIAGRRKWESVVHERLDLHQRALDAWEKGVASFGPSLQHDDSDSDSDEKQENEWVEREYARLVNSRPVLVTMLLDDPGLLQGEEEGVGGQIKEETGGVFQTFLSCLTLHEVSPTHVLSSVARFAAAPPPLLCTYNHCLAHGAVVWSPDWNQLPVNLISPRPPPPAPVAAPAGPSTRKPLLTPMADLNRLFRDLRLLPPPELPPTTRDPPNPTSSSPAPPNPSTHHDDDDDDDGHHPANCAHLEGRKIWDLDRW
;
A
#
# COMPACT_ATOMS: atom_id res chain seq x y z
N MET A 1 -52.58 -3.53 -21.61
CA MET A 1 -51.73 -4.33 -20.72
C MET A 1 -50.30 -3.85 -20.90
N ARG A 2 -49.68 -3.21 -19.90
CA ARG A 2 -48.26 -2.83 -20.00
C ARG A 2 -47.43 -4.13 -19.96
N PRO A 3 -46.50 -4.36 -20.91
CA PRO A 3 -45.64 -5.53 -20.84
C PRO A 3 -44.78 -5.41 -19.58
N LEU A 4 -45.05 -6.27 -18.60
CA LEU A 4 -44.24 -6.36 -17.39
C LEU A 4 -42.89 -6.98 -17.77
N ILE A 5 -41.84 -6.17 -17.73
CA ILE A 5 -40.47 -6.68 -17.75
C ILE A 5 -40.31 -7.57 -16.50
N PRO A 6 -39.83 -8.82 -16.63
CA PRO A 6 -39.57 -9.69 -15.48
C PRO A 6 -38.68 -9.00 -14.44
N LEU A 7 -39.00 -9.20 -13.16
CA LEU A 7 -38.32 -8.55 -12.04
C LEU A 7 -36.81 -8.81 -12.07
N GLU A 8 -36.40 -10.02 -12.44
CA GLU A 8 -35.01 -10.44 -12.52
C GLU A 8 -34.23 -9.63 -13.57
N ILE A 9 -34.88 -9.26 -14.67
CA ILE A 9 -34.28 -8.43 -15.72
C ILE A 9 -34.15 -6.99 -15.24
N VAL A 10 -35.19 -6.46 -14.58
CA VAL A 10 -35.14 -5.11 -14.00
C VAL A 10 -34.07 -5.02 -12.92
N ASP A 11 -34.01 -5.98 -12.00
CA ASP A 11 -32.98 -6.04 -10.96
C ASP A 11 -31.58 -6.15 -11.56
N ARG A 12 -31.42 -6.92 -12.65
CA ARG A 12 -30.16 -7.01 -13.37
C ARG A 12 -29.78 -5.70 -14.04
N ILE A 13 -30.72 -4.98 -14.64
CA ILE A 13 -30.48 -3.65 -15.22
C ILE A 13 -30.07 -2.66 -14.12
N VAL A 14 -30.78 -2.65 -12.99
CA VAL A 14 -30.46 -1.77 -11.86
C VAL A 14 -29.13 -2.16 -11.21
N SER A 15 -28.71 -3.43 -11.29
CA SER A 15 -27.37 -3.85 -10.85
C SER A 15 -26.23 -3.34 -11.74
N TRP A 16 -26.53 -2.73 -12.89
CA TRP A 16 -25.55 -2.08 -13.78
C TRP A 16 -25.53 -0.56 -13.61
N VAL A 17 -26.49 -0.01 -12.87
CA VAL A 17 -26.48 1.39 -12.46
C VAL A 17 -25.33 1.58 -11.48
N PRO A 18 -24.58 2.69 -11.57
CA PRO A 18 -23.52 2.98 -10.61
C PRO A 18 -24.06 2.96 -9.16
N ASN A 19 -23.34 2.36 -8.23
CA ASN A 19 -23.75 2.16 -6.83
C ASN A 19 -24.23 3.45 -6.16
N SER A 20 -23.55 4.57 -6.44
CA SER A 20 -23.86 5.92 -5.99
C SER A 20 -25.27 6.39 -6.38
N SER A 21 -25.76 5.89 -7.52
CA SER A 21 -27.04 6.25 -8.12
C SER A 21 -28.09 5.16 -7.99
N GLN A 22 -27.74 4.00 -7.44
CA GLN A 22 -28.61 2.82 -7.43
C GLN A 22 -29.84 3.02 -6.55
N GLN A 23 -29.67 3.59 -5.34
CA GLN A 23 -30.79 3.89 -4.45
C GLN A 23 -31.81 4.82 -5.13
N ARG A 24 -31.34 5.98 -5.63
CA ARG A 24 -32.19 6.97 -6.29
C ARG A 24 -32.86 6.41 -7.54
N THR A 25 -32.14 5.67 -8.36
CA THR A 25 -32.70 5.03 -9.55
C THR A 25 -33.81 4.04 -9.19
N THR A 26 -33.58 3.22 -8.15
CA THR A 26 -34.58 2.27 -7.66
C THR A 26 -35.86 2.97 -7.18
N GLU A 27 -35.72 4.07 -6.43
CA GLU A 27 -36.85 4.89 -5.96
C GLU A 27 -37.63 5.50 -7.14
N MET A 28 -36.94 6.07 -8.13
CA MET A 28 -37.56 6.66 -9.33
C MET A 28 -38.30 5.61 -10.19
N LEU A 29 -37.74 4.41 -10.32
CA LEU A 29 -38.40 3.30 -11.03
C LEU A 29 -39.68 2.86 -10.31
N ARG A 30 -39.67 2.79 -8.97
CA ARG A 30 -40.87 2.48 -8.19
C ARG A 30 -41.94 3.56 -8.32
N LEU A 31 -41.55 4.84 -8.28
CA LEU A 31 -42.47 5.95 -8.53
C LEU A 31 -43.08 5.92 -9.93
N ALA A 32 -42.33 5.43 -10.93
CA ALA A 32 -42.83 5.21 -12.28
C ALA A 32 -43.75 3.97 -12.43
N GLY A 33 -43.96 3.21 -11.34
CA GLY A 33 -44.78 1.99 -11.33
C GLY A 33 -44.07 0.75 -11.88
N ILE A 34 -42.74 0.76 -11.97
CA ILE A 34 -41.92 -0.39 -12.36
C ILE A 34 -41.56 -1.18 -11.10
N SER A 35 -41.82 -2.50 -11.13
CA SER A 35 -41.46 -3.39 -10.02
C SER A 35 -39.95 -3.60 -9.97
N VAL A 36 -39.33 -3.30 -8.84
CA VAL A 36 -37.90 -3.51 -8.56
C VAL A 36 -37.78 -4.16 -7.19
N SER A 37 -36.90 -5.15 -7.05
CA SER A 37 -36.69 -5.84 -5.78
C SER A 37 -36.29 -4.86 -4.68
N TRP A 38 -36.75 -5.16 -3.48
CA TRP A 38 -36.40 -4.37 -2.30
C TRP A 38 -34.90 -4.43 -2.03
N ALA A 39 -34.29 -5.60 -2.22
CA ALA A 39 -32.87 -5.83 -1.91
C ALA A 39 -31.91 -4.94 -2.72
N VAL A 40 -32.26 -4.62 -3.97
CA VAL A 40 -31.38 -3.83 -4.85
C VAL A 40 -31.27 -2.38 -4.36
N GLY A 41 -32.37 -1.79 -3.88
CA GLY A 41 -32.38 -0.42 -3.37
C GLY A 41 -31.67 -0.23 -2.01
N TRP A 42 -31.46 -1.32 -1.26
CA TRP A 42 -30.86 -1.28 0.08
C TRP A 42 -29.39 -1.71 0.11
N ARG A 43 -28.88 -2.20 -1.02
CA ARG A 43 -27.50 -2.69 -1.12
C ARG A 43 -26.47 -1.58 -0.93
N HIS A 44 -26.70 -0.43 -1.56
CA HIS A 44 -25.80 0.72 -1.54
C HIS A 44 -26.56 1.97 -1.08
N LEU A 45 -26.40 2.32 0.19
CA LEU A 45 -27.10 3.45 0.80
C LEU A 45 -26.25 4.72 0.75
N VAL A 46 -26.87 5.82 0.33
CA VAL A 46 -26.23 7.14 0.29
C VAL A 46 -27.07 8.16 1.04
N VAL A 47 -26.52 8.68 2.14
CA VAL A 47 -27.15 9.63 3.04
C VAL A 47 -26.64 11.05 2.76
N HIS A 48 -27.51 11.89 2.20
CA HIS A 48 -27.21 13.28 1.83
C HIS A 48 -27.67 14.28 2.89
N SER A 49 -28.59 13.90 3.77
CA SER A 49 -29.17 14.80 4.77
C SER A 49 -29.62 14.07 6.03
N HIS A 50 -29.87 14.82 7.10
CA HIS A 50 -30.41 14.29 8.35
C HIS A 50 -31.82 13.71 8.20
N GLN A 51 -32.67 14.35 7.37
CA GLN A 51 -34.02 13.86 7.12
C GLN A 51 -33.99 12.48 6.45
N GLN A 52 -33.11 12.29 5.47
CA GLN A 52 -32.97 11.00 4.79
C GLN A 52 -32.51 9.89 5.76
N LEU A 53 -31.65 10.21 6.72
CA LEU A 53 -31.23 9.26 7.76
C LEU A 53 -32.39 8.84 8.66
N LEU A 54 -33.26 9.79 9.06
CA LEU A 54 -34.46 9.49 9.85
C LEU A 54 -35.43 8.60 9.07
N GLU A 55 -35.62 8.87 7.78
CA GLU A 55 -36.47 8.06 6.90
C GLU A 55 -35.92 6.63 6.78
N LEU A 56 -34.61 6.45 6.59
CA LEU A 56 -33.97 5.14 6.55
C LEU A 56 -34.11 4.38 7.87
N LEU A 57 -33.96 5.06 9.01
CA LEU A 57 -34.14 4.47 10.34
C LEU A 57 -35.58 4.01 10.54
N LEU A 58 -36.56 4.84 10.19
CA LEU A 58 -37.98 4.49 10.26
C LEU A 58 -38.28 3.28 9.36
N LEU A 59 -37.84 3.30 8.10
CA LEU A 59 -38.02 2.19 7.18
C LEU A 59 -37.37 0.90 7.70
N ASN A 60 -36.20 0.99 8.34
CA ASN A 60 -35.55 -0.17 8.94
C ASN A 60 -36.34 -0.75 10.12
N THR A 61 -36.98 0.09 10.95
CA THR A 61 -37.87 -0.42 12.02
C THR A 61 -39.11 -1.13 11.47
N LEU A 62 -39.58 -0.70 10.30
CA LEU A 62 -40.76 -1.27 9.65
C LEU A 62 -40.44 -2.56 8.86
N LEU A 63 -39.19 -2.72 8.43
CA LEU A 63 -38.75 -3.80 7.55
C LEU A 63 -37.68 -4.64 8.24
N SER A 64 -38.14 -5.55 9.10
CA SER A 64 -37.30 -6.57 9.73
C SER A 64 -36.48 -7.30 8.66
N ASP A 65 -35.17 -7.43 8.87
CA ASP A 65 -34.15 -8.05 8.00
C ASP A 65 -33.48 -7.17 6.92
N SER A 66 -33.88 -5.90 6.75
CA SER A 66 -33.28 -5.00 5.72
C SER A 66 -31.79 -4.74 5.92
N LEU A 67 -31.30 -4.75 7.17
CA LEU A 67 -29.90 -4.47 7.50
C LEU A 67 -28.91 -5.48 6.91
N SER A 68 -29.33 -6.75 6.78
CA SER A 68 -28.49 -7.79 6.19
C SER A 68 -28.25 -7.58 4.69
N LEU A 69 -29.08 -6.77 4.02
CA LEU A 69 -28.97 -6.50 2.58
C LEU A 69 -27.95 -5.41 2.27
N ILE A 70 -27.55 -4.62 3.28
CA ILE A 70 -26.69 -3.46 3.13
C ILE A 70 -25.23 -3.91 2.98
N HIS A 71 -24.61 -3.50 1.88
CA HIS A 71 -23.21 -3.76 1.56
C HIS A 71 -22.35 -2.50 1.65
N SER A 72 -22.92 -1.31 1.38
CA SER A 72 -22.21 -0.05 1.54
C SER A 72 -23.07 1.03 2.18
N VAL A 73 -22.46 1.84 3.03
CA VAL A 73 -23.06 3.08 3.54
C VAL A 73 -22.12 4.24 3.26
N SER A 74 -22.65 5.25 2.56
CA SER A 74 -21.96 6.52 2.28
C SER A 74 -22.70 7.68 2.93
N LEU A 75 -22.07 8.38 3.86
CA LEU A 75 -22.53 9.66 4.38
C LEU A 75 -21.88 10.79 3.57
N LEU A 76 -22.68 11.50 2.78
CA LEU A 76 -22.25 12.68 2.01
C LEU A 76 -22.65 14.01 2.67
N ALA A 77 -23.35 13.97 3.80
CA ALA A 77 -23.66 15.15 4.61
C ALA A 77 -22.49 15.49 5.55
N TRP A 78 -21.96 16.71 5.47
CA TRP A 78 -20.95 17.20 6.42
C TRP A 78 -21.50 17.46 7.83
N LYS A 79 -22.82 17.69 7.95
CA LYS A 79 -23.48 18.00 9.22
C LYS A 79 -24.78 17.23 9.33
N LEU A 80 -24.91 16.50 10.43
CA LEU A 80 -26.17 15.96 10.91
C LEU A 80 -26.60 16.73 12.16
N ALA A 81 -27.91 16.83 12.39
CA ALA A 81 -28.43 17.42 13.63
C ALA A 81 -28.11 16.53 14.84
N ASP A 82 -28.16 15.21 14.64
CA ASP A 82 -27.74 14.20 15.59
C ASP A 82 -26.90 13.12 14.87
N ASN A 83 -25.64 12.98 15.28
CA ASN A 83 -24.72 11.99 14.73
C ASN A 83 -24.91 10.61 15.37
N GLN A 84 -25.52 10.52 16.56
CA GLN A 84 -25.78 9.24 17.24
C GLN A 84 -26.74 8.37 16.42
N LEU A 85 -27.66 8.98 15.67
CA LEU A 85 -28.53 8.26 14.75
C LEU A 85 -27.76 7.44 13.71
N LEU A 86 -26.66 7.99 13.17
CA LEU A 86 -25.82 7.27 12.22
C LEU A 86 -25.06 6.12 12.90
N VAL A 87 -24.60 6.35 14.13
CA VAL A 87 -23.93 5.33 14.92
C VAL A 87 -24.87 4.14 15.18
N ASN A 88 -26.07 4.43 15.69
CA ASN A 88 -27.12 3.46 15.95
C ASN A 88 -27.54 2.70 14.69
N PHE A 89 -27.43 3.33 13.51
CA PHE A 89 -27.68 2.69 12.22
C PHE A 89 -26.55 1.75 11.79
N LEU A 90 -25.29 2.14 11.96
CA LEU A 90 -24.13 1.39 11.45
C LEU A 90 -23.75 0.16 12.30
N ILE A 91 -23.96 0.21 13.62
CA ILE A 91 -23.63 -0.90 14.53
C ILE A 91 -24.39 -2.20 14.18
N PRO A 92 -25.72 -2.21 13.97
CA PRO A 92 -26.44 -3.44 13.65
C PRO A 92 -26.24 -3.91 12.19
N THR A 93 -25.69 -3.06 11.31
CA THR A 93 -25.46 -3.34 9.88
C THR A 93 -24.18 -4.17 9.63
N THR A 94 -23.53 -4.67 10.69
CA THR A 94 -22.15 -5.14 10.70
C THR A 94 -21.78 -6.40 9.90
N PRO A 95 -22.62 -7.43 9.69
CA PRO A 95 -22.10 -8.70 9.14
C PRO A 95 -21.74 -8.64 7.65
N ASN A 96 -22.49 -7.87 6.84
CA ASN A 96 -22.31 -7.83 5.37
C ASN A 96 -21.73 -6.52 4.85
N LEU A 97 -21.43 -5.57 5.74
CA LEU A 97 -20.97 -4.24 5.37
C LEU A 97 -19.52 -4.28 4.85
N ARG A 98 -19.38 -4.04 3.55
CA ARG A 98 -18.09 -4.05 2.83
C ARG A 98 -17.47 -2.67 2.70
N ILE A 99 -18.29 -1.62 2.66
CA ILE A 99 -17.82 -0.25 2.43
C ILE A 99 -18.44 0.72 3.42
N ILE A 100 -17.59 1.51 4.05
CA ILE A 100 -17.98 2.66 4.85
C ILE A 100 -17.28 3.89 4.27
N ASN A 101 -18.06 4.89 3.85
CA ASN A 101 -17.53 6.18 3.40
C ASN A 101 -18.19 7.31 4.19
N LEU A 102 -17.42 8.05 4.97
CA LEU A 102 -17.93 9.08 5.87
C LEU A 102 -17.29 10.44 5.60
N LEU A 103 -18.13 11.43 5.31
CA LEU A 103 -17.77 12.85 5.41
C LEU A 103 -17.97 13.32 6.86
N ILE A 104 -16.86 13.59 7.55
CA ILE A 104 -16.81 13.93 8.96
C ILE A 104 -16.62 15.44 9.11
N GLY A 105 -17.70 16.13 9.47
CA GLY A 105 -17.67 17.57 9.75
C GLY A 105 -17.52 17.91 11.24
N PRO A 106 -17.82 19.18 11.60
CA PRO A 106 -17.47 19.75 12.90
C PRO A 106 -18.34 19.30 14.07
N THR A 107 -19.55 18.80 13.82
CA THR A 107 -20.43 18.28 14.88
C THR A 107 -20.16 16.80 15.19
N PHE A 108 -19.33 16.14 14.38
CA PHE A 108 -19.02 14.73 14.52
C PHE A 108 -17.87 14.55 15.53
N ALA A 109 -18.18 14.08 16.73
CA ALA A 109 -17.19 13.82 17.78
C ALA A 109 -16.39 12.52 17.54
N PRO A 110 -15.14 12.43 18.06
CA PRO A 110 -14.36 11.19 18.05
C PRO A 110 -15.08 9.99 18.69
N ASP A 111 -15.89 10.21 19.72
CA ASP A 111 -16.64 9.15 20.41
C ASP A 111 -17.62 8.42 19.48
N HIS A 112 -18.24 9.13 18.54
CA HIS A 112 -19.10 8.50 17.54
C HIS A 112 -18.31 7.56 16.62
N LEU A 113 -17.10 7.96 16.20
CA LEU A 113 -16.25 7.10 15.36
C LEU A 113 -15.71 5.92 16.17
N HIS A 114 -15.39 6.15 17.44
CA HIS A 114 -15.02 5.08 18.37
C HIS A 114 -16.13 4.04 18.45
N GLU A 115 -17.37 4.45 18.71
CA GLU A 115 -18.51 3.53 18.84
C GLU A 115 -18.76 2.74 17.55
N ILE A 116 -18.69 3.41 16.39
CA ILE A 116 -18.79 2.74 15.07
C ILE A 116 -17.68 1.70 14.90
N LEU A 117 -16.45 1.96 15.35
CA LEU A 117 -15.31 1.07 15.13
C LEU A 117 -14.99 0.13 16.30
N ALA A 118 -15.73 0.22 17.41
CA ALA A 118 -15.52 -0.61 18.59
C ALA A 118 -15.78 -2.10 18.29
N THR A 119 -16.75 -2.38 17.42
CA THR A 119 -17.04 -3.75 16.96
C THR A 119 -16.38 -3.99 15.59
N PRO A 120 -15.50 -5.01 15.48
CA PRO A 120 -14.89 -5.40 14.21
C PRO A 120 -15.92 -5.70 13.13
N LYS A 121 -15.61 -5.33 11.90
CA LYS A 121 -16.46 -5.57 10.71
C LYS A 121 -15.74 -6.57 9.80
N PRO A 122 -16.05 -7.87 9.89
CA PRO A 122 -15.24 -8.91 9.27
C PRO A 122 -15.18 -8.80 7.75
N SER A 123 -16.30 -8.45 7.11
CA SER A 123 -16.41 -8.29 5.65
C SER A 123 -16.04 -6.89 5.13
N LEU A 124 -15.56 -5.99 5.99
CA LEU A 124 -15.21 -4.63 5.57
C LEU A 124 -13.98 -4.66 4.66
N GLN A 125 -14.13 -4.12 3.47
CA GLN A 125 -13.09 -4.05 2.44
C GLN A 125 -12.51 -2.63 2.31
N LEU A 126 -13.37 -1.62 2.42
CA LEU A 126 -13.03 -0.21 2.26
C LEU A 126 -13.55 0.61 3.44
N LEU A 127 -12.64 1.34 4.10
CA LEU A 127 -12.97 2.38 5.06
C LEU A 127 -12.43 3.73 4.56
N SER A 128 -13.33 4.66 4.23
CA SER A 128 -13.00 6.01 3.78
C SER A 128 -13.51 7.04 4.77
N LEU A 129 -12.60 7.78 5.37
CA LEU A 129 -12.87 8.83 6.35
C LEU A 129 -12.28 10.15 5.82
N ARG A 130 -13.15 11.11 5.53
CA ARG A 130 -12.74 12.44 5.06
C ARG A 130 -13.24 13.50 6.02
N PHE A 131 -12.33 14.29 6.56
CA PHE A 131 -12.58 15.27 7.59
C PHE A 131 -12.53 16.67 7.02
N ASN A 132 -13.61 17.44 7.20
CA ASN A 132 -13.65 18.85 6.84
C ASN A 132 -14.26 19.69 7.95
N GLN A 133 -13.36 20.17 8.82
CA GLN A 133 -13.68 21.03 9.95
C GLN A 133 -13.89 22.50 9.54
N ASN A 134 -13.65 22.85 8.28
CA ASN A 134 -13.82 24.22 7.75
C ASN A 134 -15.26 24.53 7.33
N THR A 135 -16.19 23.58 7.41
CA THR A 135 -17.60 23.75 7.02
C THR A 135 -18.44 24.52 8.04
N SER A 136 -17.84 24.98 9.14
CA SER A 136 -18.48 25.83 10.14
C SER A 136 -17.54 26.94 10.59
N ARG A 137 -18.08 27.94 11.30
CA ARG A 137 -17.25 29.00 11.90
C ARG A 137 -16.21 28.35 12.81
N ARG A 138 -14.93 28.65 12.55
CA ARG A 138 -13.82 28.01 13.25
C ARG A 138 -13.94 28.26 14.77
N SER A 139 -13.92 27.18 15.54
CA SER A 139 -13.93 27.22 17.01
C SER A 139 -12.71 26.46 17.54
N TYR A 140 -12.04 27.01 18.56
CA TYR A 140 -10.96 26.32 19.28
C TYR A 140 -11.47 25.23 20.23
N GLU A 141 -12.79 25.17 20.45
CA GLU A 141 -13.39 24.30 21.46
C GLU A 141 -13.04 22.81 21.29
N PRO A 142 -13.08 22.19 20.08
CA PRO A 142 -12.69 20.78 19.93
C PRO A 142 -11.23 20.53 20.30
N PHE A 143 -10.34 21.48 19.97
CA PHE A 143 -8.93 21.39 20.33
C PHE A 143 -8.71 21.54 21.84
N LEU A 144 -9.38 22.49 22.48
CA LEU A 144 -9.30 22.70 23.93
C LEU A 144 -9.83 21.49 24.71
N LYS A 145 -10.82 20.79 24.15
CA LYS A 145 -11.35 19.52 24.69
C LYS A 145 -10.47 18.31 24.41
N GLY A 146 -9.42 18.44 23.58
CA GLY A 146 -8.54 17.33 23.19
C GLY A 146 -9.25 16.28 22.31
N ALA A 147 -10.26 16.69 21.56
CA ALA A 147 -11.07 15.80 20.72
C ALA A 147 -10.32 15.43 19.42
N TYR A 148 -9.38 14.48 19.53
CA TYR A 148 -8.62 13.92 18.41
C TYR A 148 -9.16 12.56 17.99
N PHE A 149 -9.00 12.22 16.71
CA PHE A 149 -9.43 10.94 16.15
C PHE A 149 -8.33 9.86 16.19
N ASP A 150 -7.18 10.12 16.82
CA ASP A 150 -6.06 9.17 16.94
C ASP A 150 -6.49 7.74 17.30
N HIS A 151 -7.43 7.65 18.24
CA HIS A 151 -7.85 6.38 18.81
C HIS A 151 -8.55 5.48 17.80
N CYS A 152 -9.14 6.02 16.72
CA CYS A 152 -9.77 5.18 15.71
C CYS A 152 -8.76 4.27 15.00
N LEU A 153 -7.52 4.75 14.76
CA LEU A 153 -6.46 3.96 14.15
C LEU A 153 -5.91 2.92 15.15
N ASP A 154 -5.89 3.24 16.44
CA ASP A 154 -5.54 2.28 17.50
C ASP A 154 -6.60 1.18 17.65
N LEU A 155 -7.90 1.49 17.49
CA LEU A 155 -8.98 0.50 17.47
C LEU A 155 -8.85 -0.44 16.28
N LEU A 156 -8.64 0.10 15.08
CA LEU A 156 -8.38 -0.72 13.89
C LEU A 156 -7.15 -1.61 14.09
N ALA A 157 -6.09 -1.10 14.74
CA ALA A 157 -4.89 -1.89 15.02
C ALA A 157 -5.13 -3.08 15.99
N GLN A 158 -6.25 -3.09 16.72
CA GLN A 158 -6.67 -4.13 17.65
C GLN A 158 -7.70 -5.10 17.06
N TRP A 159 -8.26 -4.80 15.88
CA TRP A 159 -9.19 -5.72 15.21
C TRP A 159 -8.49 -7.05 14.88
N PRO A 160 -9.25 -8.16 14.87
CA PRO A 160 -8.75 -9.45 14.41
C PRO A 160 -8.33 -9.38 12.93
N GLU A 161 -7.61 -10.41 12.47
CA GLU A 161 -7.26 -10.54 11.06
C GLU A 161 -8.52 -10.53 10.19
N SER A 162 -8.57 -9.62 9.22
CA SER A 162 -9.53 -9.66 8.11
C SER A 162 -8.74 -9.55 6.82
N ARG A 163 -8.84 -10.61 6.01
CA ARG A 163 -8.16 -10.69 4.71
C ARG A 163 -8.80 -9.82 3.65
N ASP A 164 -10.07 -9.46 3.86
CA ASP A 164 -10.88 -8.66 2.96
C ASP A 164 -10.62 -7.16 3.13
N PHE A 165 -10.07 -6.72 4.27
CA PHE A 165 -9.77 -5.32 4.53
C PHE A 165 -8.55 -4.84 3.73
N GLU A 166 -8.80 -4.33 2.53
CA GLU A 166 -7.76 -3.98 1.57
C GLU A 166 -7.48 -2.48 1.49
N ALA A 167 -8.45 -1.61 1.81
CA ALA A 167 -8.36 -0.18 1.52
C ALA A 167 -8.75 0.71 2.70
N LEU A 168 -7.85 1.63 3.06
CA LEU A 168 -8.06 2.64 4.10
C LEU A 168 -7.73 4.04 3.59
N SER A 169 -8.69 4.95 3.70
CA SER A 169 -8.53 6.37 3.42
C SER A 169 -8.82 7.19 4.67
N PHE A 170 -7.86 8.04 5.06
CA PHE A 170 -7.96 8.97 6.18
C PHE A 170 -7.44 10.34 5.72
N VAL A 171 -8.36 11.27 5.47
CA VAL A 171 -8.08 12.52 4.76
C VAL A 171 -8.57 13.71 5.57
N GLN A 172 -7.69 14.66 5.85
CA GLN A 172 -8.07 15.98 6.33
C GLN A 172 -8.01 16.99 5.19
N ASP A 173 -9.12 17.68 4.92
CA ASP A 173 -9.14 18.75 3.93
C ASP A 173 -8.27 19.93 4.41
N PRO A 174 -7.31 20.44 3.60
CA PRO A 174 -6.55 21.65 3.91
C PRO A 174 -7.44 22.87 4.12
N LEU A 175 -6.83 23.92 4.67
CA LEU A 175 -7.48 25.22 4.82
C LEU A 175 -7.91 25.76 3.44
N PRO A 176 -9.06 26.44 3.36
CA PRO A 176 -9.46 27.18 2.17
C PRO A 176 -8.34 28.11 1.69
N ALA A 177 -8.08 28.13 0.38
CA ALA A 177 -7.22 29.14 -0.21
C ALA A 177 -7.90 30.52 -0.06
N TYR A 178 -7.19 31.46 0.56
CA TYR A 178 -7.70 32.81 0.76
C TYR A 178 -7.66 33.56 -0.58
N GLY A 179 -8.83 33.83 -1.17
CA GLY A 179 -8.90 34.75 -2.31
C GLY A 179 -8.49 36.17 -1.87
N PRO A 180 -8.06 37.05 -2.80
CA PRO A 180 -7.50 38.37 -2.51
C PRO A 180 -8.44 39.33 -1.74
N LYS A 181 -9.75 39.00 -1.62
CA LYS A 181 -10.74 39.77 -0.83
C LYS A 181 -11.13 39.12 0.51
N SER A 182 -10.57 37.97 0.86
CA SER A 182 -10.94 37.21 2.08
C SER A 182 -10.06 37.46 3.30
N HIS A 183 -9.03 38.30 3.16
CA HIS A 183 -8.13 38.70 4.25
C HIS A 183 -8.86 39.36 5.43
N LEU A 184 -10.03 39.96 5.21
CA LEU A 184 -10.71 40.78 6.22
C LEU A 184 -11.65 40.02 7.18
N GLN A 185 -11.91 38.72 7.00
CA GLN A 185 -12.94 38.03 7.80
C GLN A 185 -12.47 36.83 8.65
N ASN A 186 -11.26 36.32 8.48
CA ASN A 186 -10.78 35.13 9.21
C ASN A 186 -9.29 35.15 9.53
N GLU A 187 -8.77 36.29 10.01
CA GLU A 187 -7.43 36.36 10.57
C GLU A 187 -7.35 35.50 11.87
N GLY A 188 -6.39 34.57 11.91
CA GLY A 188 -5.84 34.08 13.18
C GLY A 188 -6.16 32.66 13.63
N ILE A 189 -7.09 31.91 13.01
CA ILE A 189 -7.45 30.58 13.54
C ILE A 189 -6.77 29.45 12.76
N ALA A 190 -5.87 28.72 13.45
CA ALA A 190 -5.17 27.55 12.93
C ALA A 190 -6.13 26.42 12.54
N GLN A 191 -5.73 25.59 11.56
CA GLN A 191 -6.50 24.42 11.16
C GLN A 191 -6.72 23.47 12.35
N PRO A 192 -7.95 23.01 12.62
CA PRO A 192 -8.20 22.03 13.67
C PRO A 192 -7.37 20.77 13.45
N ILE A 193 -6.69 20.31 14.49
CA ILE A 193 -5.87 19.09 14.42
C ILE A 193 -6.81 17.89 14.64
N ILE A 194 -7.00 17.04 13.63
CA ILE A 194 -7.79 15.81 13.80
C ILE A 194 -6.94 14.63 14.27
N LEU A 195 -5.65 14.63 13.94
CA LEU A 195 -4.69 13.58 14.27
C LEU A 195 -3.49 14.22 14.96
N PHE A 196 -3.33 13.94 16.24
CA PHE A 196 -2.30 14.51 17.11
C PHE A 196 -1.15 13.52 17.34
N ARG A 197 -1.46 12.25 17.65
CA ARG A 197 -0.47 11.19 17.85
C ARG A 197 -0.31 10.36 16.58
N PHE A 198 0.88 10.33 16.01
CA PHE A 198 1.14 9.54 14.80
C PHE A 198 1.54 8.08 15.06
N TRP A 199 1.84 7.72 16.32
CA TRP A 199 2.17 6.33 16.69
C TRP A 199 1.04 5.33 16.40
N CYS A 200 -0.22 5.80 16.38
CA CYS A 200 -1.35 4.96 15.99
C CYS A 200 -1.24 4.45 14.54
N ILE A 201 -0.55 5.20 13.65
CA ILE A 201 -0.21 4.74 12.29
C ILE A 201 0.78 3.58 12.36
N THR A 202 1.81 3.68 13.20
CA THR A 202 2.80 2.61 13.40
C THR A 202 2.15 1.36 14.00
N ASN A 203 1.24 1.53 14.96
CA ASN A 203 0.45 0.43 15.54
C ASN A 203 -0.38 -0.29 14.48
N LEU A 204 -1.09 0.48 13.66
CA LEU A 204 -1.90 -0.06 12.56
C LEU A 204 -1.02 -0.77 11.52
N ALA A 205 0.12 -0.20 11.17
CA ALA A 205 1.03 -0.75 10.17
C ALA A 205 1.55 -2.16 10.52
N GLY A 206 1.76 -2.42 11.82
CA GLY A 206 2.16 -3.74 12.34
C GLY A 206 1.00 -4.61 12.83
N SER A 207 -0.25 -4.22 12.60
CA SER A 207 -1.45 -4.95 13.04
C SER A 207 -1.83 -6.12 12.13
N ALA A 208 -2.72 -6.99 12.61
CA ALA A 208 -3.27 -8.08 11.82
C ALA A 208 -4.00 -7.54 10.58
N LEU A 209 -4.82 -6.49 10.73
CA LEU A 209 -5.40 -5.76 9.60
C LEU A 209 -4.34 -5.16 8.67
N GLY A 210 -3.32 -4.52 9.24
CA GLY A 210 -2.23 -3.87 8.48
C GLY A 210 -1.52 -4.81 7.51
N ARG A 211 -1.46 -6.12 7.79
CA ARG A 211 -0.89 -7.13 6.90
C ARG A 211 -1.63 -7.26 5.56
N HIS A 212 -2.91 -6.92 5.51
CA HIS A 212 -3.78 -7.09 4.35
C HIS A 212 -4.06 -5.80 3.59
N VAL A 213 -3.76 -4.63 4.18
CA VAL A 213 -3.94 -3.34 3.52
C VAL A 213 -3.05 -3.27 2.28
N ARG A 214 -3.71 -3.12 1.12
CA ARG A 214 -3.09 -2.93 -0.20
C ARG A 214 -3.11 -1.47 -0.63
N ARG A 215 -4.08 -0.70 -0.14
CA ARG A 215 -4.34 0.67 -0.61
C ARG A 215 -4.50 1.60 0.58
N LEU A 216 -3.61 2.58 0.70
CA LEU A 216 -3.59 3.50 1.83
C LEU A 216 -3.56 4.94 1.34
N ARG A 217 -4.49 5.76 1.82
CA ARG A 217 -4.48 7.21 1.64
C ARG A 217 -4.44 7.88 3.01
N LEU A 218 -3.36 8.60 3.30
CA LEU A 218 -3.18 9.40 4.52
C LEU A 218 -2.81 10.83 4.15
N ARG A 219 -3.80 11.72 4.16
CA ARG A 219 -3.61 13.14 3.80
C ARG A 219 -3.84 13.99 5.03
N ILE A 220 -2.79 14.40 5.72
CA ILE A 220 -2.86 15.29 6.88
C ILE A 220 -2.02 16.54 6.58
N PRO A 221 -2.66 17.64 6.16
CA PRO A 221 -1.98 18.83 5.67
C PRO A 221 -0.83 19.31 6.57
N GLY A 222 0.36 19.47 5.99
CA GLY A 222 1.54 19.99 6.67
C GLY A 222 2.13 19.11 7.76
N ARG A 223 1.66 17.86 7.94
CA ARG A 223 2.21 16.92 8.94
C ARG A 223 3.12 15.88 8.30
N ASN A 224 4.27 15.63 8.93
CA ASN A 224 5.20 14.61 8.47
C ASN A 224 4.78 13.22 8.98
N LEU A 225 4.28 12.38 8.07
CA LEU A 225 3.82 11.03 8.37
C LEU A 225 4.88 9.96 8.07
N VAL A 226 5.94 10.30 7.32
CA VAL A 226 6.94 9.35 6.83
C VAL A 226 7.58 8.57 7.96
N GLY A 227 7.98 9.25 9.02
CA GLY A 227 8.58 8.60 10.20
C GLY A 227 7.67 7.55 10.82
N SER A 228 6.36 7.81 10.94
CA SER A 228 5.41 6.88 11.57
C SER A 228 5.02 5.71 10.65
N LEU A 229 5.04 5.94 9.34
CA LEU A 229 4.79 4.91 8.31
C LEU A 229 5.98 3.97 8.12
N THR A 230 7.20 4.50 8.24
CA THR A 230 8.43 3.78 7.89
C THR A 230 9.26 3.36 9.11
N SER A 231 8.80 3.70 10.32
CA SER A 231 9.52 3.40 11.56
C SER A 231 9.85 1.92 11.69
N SER A 232 11.15 1.61 11.84
CA SER A 232 11.61 0.28 12.24
C SER A 232 11.49 0.05 13.75
N HIS A 233 11.16 1.09 14.53
CA HIS A 233 11.03 1.01 15.99
C HIS A 233 9.67 0.45 16.43
N THR A 234 9.04 -0.40 15.64
CA THR A 234 7.81 -1.05 16.09
C THR A 234 8.14 -1.92 17.31
N THR A 235 7.27 -1.93 18.32
CA THR A 235 7.38 -2.84 19.46
C THR A 235 7.14 -4.30 19.08
N ARG A 236 6.72 -4.55 17.82
CA ARG A 236 6.38 -5.86 17.30
C ARG A 236 7.55 -6.42 16.48
N PHE A 237 7.86 -7.68 16.75
CA PHE A 237 8.96 -8.39 16.12
C PHE A 237 8.56 -9.86 15.97
N GLN A 238 9.13 -10.51 14.98
CA GLN A 238 9.11 -11.96 14.89
C GLN A 238 10.39 -12.50 15.53
N GLY A 239 10.24 -13.57 16.31
CA GLY A 239 11.34 -14.18 17.05
C GLY A 239 11.93 -15.38 16.34
N VAL A 240 13.26 -15.46 16.26
CA VAL A 240 13.99 -16.67 15.87
C VAL A 240 14.71 -17.21 17.10
N ILE A 241 14.38 -18.43 17.51
CA ILE A 241 14.99 -19.06 18.70
C ILE A 241 16.35 -19.62 18.33
N VAL A 242 17.39 -19.25 19.08
CA VAL A 242 18.78 -19.72 18.88
C VAL A 242 19.27 -20.39 20.16
N GLY A 243 18.98 -21.70 20.31
CA GLY A 243 19.42 -22.51 21.44
C GLY A 243 19.20 -21.83 22.80
N SER A 244 20.24 -21.85 23.64
CA SER A 244 20.29 -21.22 24.96
C SER A 244 20.48 -19.69 24.92
N GLN A 245 20.93 -19.11 23.79
CA GLN A 245 21.03 -17.64 23.63
C GLN A 245 19.67 -16.93 23.55
N GLY A 246 18.57 -17.70 23.42
CA GLY A 246 17.22 -17.19 23.39
C GLY A 246 16.81 -16.59 22.05
N MET A 247 15.91 -15.61 22.08
CA MET A 247 15.22 -15.10 20.90
C MET A 247 15.97 -13.97 20.21
N PHE A 248 16.31 -14.14 18.93
CA PHE A 248 16.71 -13.08 18.02
C PHE A 248 15.47 -12.37 17.46
N LYS A 249 15.43 -11.04 17.52
CA LYS A 249 14.26 -10.25 17.14
C LYS A 249 14.42 -9.69 15.72
N ILE A 250 13.49 -10.04 14.85
CA ILE A 250 13.38 -9.51 13.48
C ILE A 250 12.22 -8.50 13.46
N PRO A 251 12.44 -7.22 13.09
CA PRO A 251 11.37 -6.24 13.00
C PRO A 251 10.33 -6.62 11.94
N LEU A 252 9.04 -6.54 12.27
CA LEU A 252 7.97 -6.76 11.29
C LEU A 252 7.94 -5.65 10.24
N GLU A 253 7.65 -6.01 8.99
CA GLU A 253 7.44 -5.05 7.91
C GLU A 253 6.07 -4.35 8.07
N PRO A 254 6.02 -3.00 8.03
CA PRO A 254 4.77 -2.25 8.04
C PRO A 254 4.07 -2.42 6.70
N PHE A 255 2.77 -2.71 6.72
CA PHE A 255 1.94 -2.86 5.52
C PHE A 255 2.63 -3.69 4.40
N PRO A 256 2.97 -4.97 4.66
CA PRO A 256 3.77 -5.80 3.75
C PRO A 256 3.16 -5.99 2.36
N ARG A 257 1.83 -5.79 2.21
CA ARG A 257 1.09 -5.91 0.95
C ARG A 257 0.74 -4.58 0.29
N LEU A 258 1.30 -3.46 0.75
CA LEU A 258 0.95 -2.13 0.23
C LEU A 258 1.37 -1.95 -1.23
N GLU A 259 0.40 -1.67 -2.09
CA GLU A 259 0.57 -1.44 -3.54
C GLU A 259 0.27 0.01 -3.95
N PHE A 260 -0.60 0.70 -3.22
CA PHE A 260 -0.97 2.09 -3.46
C PHE A 260 -0.81 2.92 -2.19
N LEU A 261 -0.08 4.04 -2.28
CA LEU A 261 0.09 4.99 -1.18
C LEU A 261 -0.14 6.43 -1.64
N ASP A 262 -1.00 7.15 -0.94
CA ASP A 262 -1.29 8.56 -1.20
C ASP A 262 -1.05 9.37 0.08
N LEU A 263 -0.05 10.25 0.01
CA LEU A 263 0.36 11.18 1.07
C LEU A 263 0.16 12.63 0.67
N SER A 264 -0.65 12.92 -0.36
CA SER A 264 -0.83 14.28 -0.85
C SER A 264 -1.22 15.24 0.27
N THR A 265 -0.74 16.48 0.20
CA THR A 265 -0.86 17.56 1.20
C THR A 265 -0.12 17.33 2.53
N SER A 266 0.27 16.10 2.87
CA SER A 266 1.13 15.82 4.02
C SER A 266 2.55 16.34 3.76
N LEU A 267 3.33 16.58 4.81
CA LEU A 267 4.73 16.96 4.64
C LEU A 267 5.56 15.71 4.30
N VAL A 268 6.12 15.66 3.10
CA VAL A 268 7.21 14.74 2.76
C VAL A 268 8.48 15.58 2.83
N GLY A 269 9.52 15.08 3.50
CA GLY A 269 10.79 15.79 3.61
C GLY A 269 11.50 15.93 2.26
N SER A 270 12.83 15.84 2.26
CA SER A 270 13.58 15.77 1.00
C SER A 270 13.44 14.42 0.32
N VAL A 271 13.98 14.28 -0.90
CA VAL A 271 14.10 12.98 -1.59
C VAL A 271 14.74 11.92 -0.67
N GLY A 272 15.83 12.26 0.02
CA GLY A 272 16.55 11.32 0.89
C GLY A 272 15.87 11.02 2.23
N THR A 273 15.15 11.99 2.82
CA THR A 273 14.53 11.84 4.16
C THR A 273 13.03 11.54 4.12
N GLY A 274 12.40 11.73 2.95
CA GLY A 274 10.99 11.53 2.69
C GLY A 274 10.75 10.37 1.73
N LEU A 275 11.10 10.54 0.46
CA LEU A 275 10.84 9.54 -0.59
C LEU A 275 11.61 8.23 -0.37
N GLY A 276 12.92 8.33 -0.07
CA GLY A 276 13.81 7.20 0.13
C GLY A 276 13.30 6.18 1.16
N PRO A 277 12.95 6.59 2.39
CA PRO A 277 12.35 5.70 3.39
C PRO A 277 11.07 5.00 2.91
N ILE A 278 10.19 5.69 2.18
CA ILE A 278 8.93 5.12 1.67
C ILE A 278 9.22 3.97 0.70
N VAL A 279 9.97 4.25 -0.38
CA VAL A 279 10.26 3.24 -1.41
C VAL A 279 11.14 2.10 -0.86
N ARG A 280 12.01 2.41 0.11
CA ARG A 280 12.80 1.41 0.83
C ARG A 280 11.95 0.54 1.74
N ARG A 281 10.85 1.02 2.31
CA ARG A 281 10.07 0.23 3.29
C ARG A 281 8.92 -0.55 2.67
N PHE A 282 8.36 -0.09 1.55
CA PHE A 282 7.23 -0.76 0.88
C PHE A 282 7.67 -1.37 -0.47
N PRO A 283 8.14 -2.63 -0.49
CA PRO A 283 8.72 -3.24 -1.69
C PRO A 283 7.69 -3.52 -2.79
N ARG A 284 6.41 -3.68 -2.42
CA ARG A 284 5.31 -3.98 -3.34
C ARG A 284 4.60 -2.73 -3.89
N LEU A 285 5.07 -1.54 -3.52
CA LEU A 285 4.45 -0.28 -3.91
C LEU A 285 4.53 -0.07 -5.43
N LYS A 286 3.36 0.03 -6.08
CA LYS A 286 3.20 0.29 -7.52
C LYS A 286 2.88 1.75 -7.80
N HIS A 287 2.08 2.38 -6.93
CA HIS A 287 1.59 3.74 -7.14
C HIS A 287 1.82 4.58 -5.88
N LEU A 288 2.48 5.72 -6.06
CA LEU A 288 2.74 6.68 -4.99
C LEU A 288 2.23 8.06 -5.41
N VAL A 289 1.45 8.72 -4.55
CA VAL A 289 1.00 10.09 -4.74
C VAL A 289 1.52 10.95 -3.60
N VAL A 290 2.27 12.00 -3.93
CA VAL A 290 2.93 12.94 -3.01
C VAL A 290 2.74 14.38 -3.49
N ASP A 291 1.53 14.71 -3.94
CA ASP A 291 1.21 16.04 -4.43
C ASP A 291 1.20 17.07 -3.31
N ARG A 292 1.67 18.28 -3.59
CA ARG A 292 1.65 19.40 -2.62
C ARG A 292 2.34 19.05 -1.29
N THR A 293 3.32 18.16 -1.33
CA THR A 293 4.07 17.71 -0.14
C THR A 293 5.36 18.50 0.08
N GLN A 294 5.67 19.45 -0.81
CA GLN A 294 6.93 20.20 -0.90
C GLN A 294 8.14 19.37 -1.35
N LEU A 295 7.94 18.12 -1.79
CA LEU A 295 9.00 17.29 -2.35
C LEU A 295 9.59 17.88 -3.64
N LEU A 296 8.72 18.45 -4.49
CA LEU A 296 9.09 19.18 -5.70
C LEU A 296 8.62 20.63 -5.53
N VAL A 297 9.56 21.56 -5.61
CA VAL A 297 9.29 23.00 -5.55
C VAL A 297 9.68 23.59 -6.91
N PRO A 298 8.75 24.24 -7.64
CA PRO A 298 9.06 24.87 -8.92
C PRO A 298 10.17 25.92 -8.78
N ALA A 299 10.98 26.06 -9.83
CA ALA A 299 11.99 27.11 -9.89
C ALA A 299 11.29 28.48 -9.89
N ARG A 300 11.74 29.40 -9.02
CA ARG A 300 11.19 30.77 -8.95
C ARG A 300 11.97 31.76 -9.80
N PHE A 301 13.22 31.44 -10.09
CA PHE A 301 14.15 32.20 -10.92
C PHE A 301 15.11 31.22 -11.59
N ALA A 302 15.80 31.65 -12.65
CA ALA A 302 16.66 30.78 -13.46
C ALA A 302 17.72 30.01 -12.65
N GLY A 303 18.26 30.61 -11.57
CA GLY A 303 19.23 29.97 -10.68
C GLY A 303 18.69 28.80 -9.86
N ASP A 304 17.36 28.67 -9.68
CA ASP A 304 16.76 27.52 -8.98
C ASP A 304 16.59 26.30 -9.90
N GLN A 305 16.68 26.48 -11.21
CA GLN A 305 16.37 25.42 -12.18
C GLN A 305 17.29 24.19 -12.02
N GLU A 306 18.59 24.43 -11.80
CA GLU A 306 19.56 23.36 -11.57
C GLU A 306 19.19 22.52 -10.34
N ARG A 307 18.77 23.17 -9.25
CA ARG A 307 18.33 22.48 -8.03
C ARG A 307 17.08 21.64 -8.24
N VAL A 308 16.15 22.09 -9.08
CA VAL A 308 14.95 21.33 -9.43
C VAL A 308 15.33 20.09 -10.25
N ASP A 309 16.19 20.26 -11.24
CA ASP A 309 16.69 19.17 -12.08
C ASP A 309 17.45 18.13 -11.24
N GLU A 310 18.36 18.56 -10.35
CA GLU A 310 19.06 17.69 -9.40
C GLU A 310 18.09 16.92 -8.50
N SER A 311 17.04 17.58 -8.01
CA SER A 311 16.02 16.95 -7.16
C SER A 311 15.26 15.87 -7.93
N LEU A 312 14.89 16.14 -9.18
CA LEU A 312 14.19 15.18 -10.04
C LEU A 312 15.07 13.98 -10.42
N GLN A 313 16.33 14.23 -10.77
CA GLN A 313 17.30 13.15 -10.98
C GLN A 313 17.50 12.33 -9.70
N ALA A 314 17.60 12.98 -8.55
CA ALA A 314 17.70 12.29 -7.27
C ALA A 314 16.44 11.46 -6.96
N MET A 315 15.25 11.94 -7.31
CA MET A 315 14.00 11.18 -7.20
C MET A 315 14.08 9.90 -8.04
N GLY A 316 14.36 10.02 -9.35
CA GLY A 316 14.48 8.87 -10.25
C GLY A 316 15.51 7.85 -9.77
N HIS A 317 16.70 8.33 -9.37
CA HIS A 317 17.76 7.48 -8.85
C HIS A 317 17.35 6.76 -7.55
N THR A 318 16.69 7.46 -6.63
CA THR A 318 16.22 6.91 -5.35
C THR A 318 15.17 5.82 -5.56
N VAL A 319 14.23 6.01 -6.50
CA VAL A 319 13.22 4.99 -6.81
C VAL A 319 13.88 3.75 -7.41
N ALA A 320 14.84 3.90 -8.32
CA ALA A 320 15.52 2.77 -8.97
C ALA A 320 16.38 1.96 -7.98
N THR A 321 17.01 2.63 -7.03
CA THR A 321 17.97 2.01 -6.07
C THR A 321 17.33 1.58 -4.74
N ALA A 322 16.00 1.67 -4.61
CA ALA A 322 15.28 1.40 -3.36
C ALA A 322 15.58 0.02 -2.74
N GLY A 323 15.83 -0.99 -3.58
CA GLY A 323 16.17 -2.35 -3.14
C GLY A 323 17.56 -2.50 -2.50
N LEU A 324 18.52 -1.62 -2.81
CA LEU A 324 19.92 -1.76 -2.37
C LEU A 324 20.06 -1.59 -0.85
N ALA A 325 19.42 -0.56 -0.30
CA ALA A 325 19.49 -0.30 1.15
C ALA A 325 18.79 -1.39 1.97
N ARG A 326 17.71 -1.96 1.41
CA ARG A 326 16.96 -3.06 2.01
C ARG A 326 17.76 -4.36 2.04
N SER A 327 18.40 -4.73 0.93
CA SER A 327 19.24 -5.94 0.88
C SER A 327 20.44 -5.85 1.83
N ALA A 328 21.03 -4.66 1.97
CA ALA A 328 22.10 -4.42 2.94
C ALA A 328 21.62 -4.59 4.39
N GLU A 329 20.41 -4.17 4.72
CA GLU A 329 19.80 -4.38 6.04
C GLU A 329 19.52 -5.85 6.32
N ILE A 330 18.95 -6.58 5.35
CA ILE A 330 18.71 -8.03 5.44
C ILE A 330 20.05 -8.77 5.64
N ALA A 331 21.08 -8.42 4.86
CA ALA A 331 22.40 -9.02 4.99
C ALA A 331 23.05 -8.73 6.35
N ARG A 332 22.78 -7.57 6.96
CA ARG A 332 23.20 -7.27 8.34
C ARG A 332 22.45 -8.14 9.34
N LEU A 333 21.13 -8.25 9.24
CA LEU A 333 20.32 -9.09 10.13
C LEU A 333 20.77 -10.56 10.08
N TRP A 334 21.07 -11.09 8.89
CA TRP A 334 21.61 -12.43 8.75
C TRP A 334 22.97 -12.57 9.43
N ARG A 335 23.91 -11.64 9.20
CA ARG A 335 25.23 -11.68 9.86
C ARG A 335 25.12 -11.70 11.38
N ASP A 336 24.24 -10.87 11.93
CA ASP A 336 24.02 -10.78 13.38
C ASP A 336 23.41 -12.09 13.93
N LEU A 337 22.48 -12.71 13.18
CA LEU A 337 21.89 -14.00 13.54
C LEU A 337 22.90 -15.15 13.42
N ALA A 338 23.65 -15.23 12.31
CA ALA A 338 24.66 -16.25 12.06
C ALA A 338 25.78 -16.23 13.12
N ALA A 339 26.19 -15.05 13.58
CA ALA A 339 27.17 -14.92 14.66
C ALA A 339 26.66 -15.51 15.99
N ARG A 340 25.36 -15.36 16.30
CA ARG A 340 24.73 -15.99 17.47
C ARG A 340 24.67 -17.50 17.35
N VAL A 341 24.26 -17.99 16.17
CA VAL A 341 24.24 -19.44 15.88
C VAL A 341 25.63 -20.05 16.04
N ALA A 342 26.66 -19.43 15.45
CA ALA A 342 28.04 -19.91 15.57
C ALA A 342 28.53 -19.91 17.02
N SER A 343 28.21 -18.87 17.79
CA SER A 343 28.57 -18.79 19.22
C SER A 343 27.91 -19.90 20.04
N GLU A 344 26.65 -20.23 19.74
CA GLU A 344 25.90 -21.29 20.40
C GLU A 344 26.45 -22.69 20.06
N ILE A 345 26.77 -22.94 18.79
CA ILE A 345 27.40 -24.19 18.37
C ILE A 345 28.76 -24.37 19.08
N LEU A 346 29.56 -23.30 19.18
CA LEU A 346 30.82 -23.33 19.91
C LEU A 346 30.62 -23.60 21.41
N HIS A 347 29.58 -23.01 22.02
CA HIS A 347 29.23 -23.27 23.42
C HIS A 347 28.93 -24.76 23.65
N HIS A 348 28.10 -25.37 22.82
CA HIS A 348 27.76 -26.78 22.94
C HIS A 348 28.99 -27.69 22.75
N ARG A 349 29.88 -27.36 21.80
CA ARG A 349 31.14 -28.11 21.62
C ARG A 349 32.04 -28.05 22.86
N ARG A 350 32.14 -26.89 23.53
CA ARG A 350 32.92 -26.76 24.78
C ARG A 350 32.34 -27.61 25.91
N GLN A 351 31.01 -27.64 26.05
CA GLN A 351 30.34 -28.47 27.05
C GLN A 351 30.52 -29.97 26.77
N ALA A 352 30.40 -30.39 25.51
CA ALA A 352 30.58 -31.79 25.12
C ALA A 352 32.01 -32.30 25.37
N ASN A 353 33.02 -31.44 25.18
CA ASN A 353 34.42 -31.79 25.39
C ASN A 353 34.88 -31.74 26.86
N GLY A 354 33.96 -31.59 27.83
CA GLY A 354 34.27 -31.65 29.26
C GLY A 354 35.16 -30.51 29.79
N LEU A 355 35.38 -29.45 29.01
CA LEU A 355 36.12 -28.28 29.46
C LEU A 355 35.25 -27.48 30.44
N PRO A 356 35.71 -27.20 31.67
CA PRO A 356 34.92 -26.42 32.62
C PRO A 356 34.60 -25.06 32.00
N SER A 357 33.34 -24.64 32.14
CA SER A 357 32.96 -23.26 31.86
C SER A 357 33.93 -22.35 32.61
N ILE A 358 34.70 -21.54 31.89
CA ILE A 358 35.42 -20.44 32.51
C ILE A 358 34.35 -19.67 33.31
N PRO A 359 34.49 -19.52 34.63
CA PRO A 359 33.57 -18.69 35.41
C PRO A 359 33.47 -17.35 34.71
N ALA A 360 32.29 -16.75 34.68
CA ALA A 360 32.17 -15.37 34.24
C ALA A 360 32.92 -14.48 35.25
N ASP A 361 34.25 -14.41 35.14
CA ASP A 361 35.09 -13.36 35.69
C ASP A 361 34.86 -12.10 34.83
N THR A 362 33.60 -11.67 34.75
CA THR A 362 33.34 -10.24 34.73
C THR A 362 33.68 -9.74 36.13
N PRO A 363 34.74 -8.94 36.32
CA PRO A 363 34.86 -8.18 37.55
C PRO A 363 33.56 -7.40 37.75
N PRO A 364 33.07 -7.25 38.99
CA PRO A 364 31.94 -6.38 39.24
C PRO A 364 32.23 -5.02 38.60
N PRO A 365 31.24 -4.38 37.96
CA PRO A 365 31.45 -3.07 37.37
C PRO A 365 32.07 -2.16 38.44
N PRO A 366 33.13 -1.40 38.14
CA PRO A 366 33.71 -0.50 39.11
C PRO A 366 32.60 0.41 39.62
N ALA A 367 32.46 0.50 40.95
CA ALA A 367 31.53 1.43 41.58
C ALA A 367 31.77 2.80 40.97
N ILE A 368 30.79 3.26 40.19
CA ILE A 368 30.83 4.58 39.56
C ILE A 368 30.85 5.58 40.71
N PRO A 369 31.91 6.39 40.91
CA PRO A 369 31.83 7.47 41.88
C PRO A 369 30.69 8.38 41.44
N HIS A 370 29.77 8.66 42.38
CA HIS A 370 28.67 9.59 42.21
C HIS A 370 29.21 10.95 41.75
N ARG A 371 29.31 11.15 40.43
CA ARG A 371 29.47 12.46 39.83
C ARG A 371 28.06 13.05 39.74
N THR A 372 27.80 13.99 40.63
CA THR A 372 26.67 14.91 40.54
C THR A 372 26.55 15.43 39.10
N PRO A 373 25.39 15.29 38.43
CA PRO A 373 25.24 15.79 37.08
C PRO A 373 25.32 17.32 37.08
N ALA A 374 26.33 17.86 36.42
CA ALA A 374 26.40 19.27 36.08
C ALA A 374 25.20 19.65 35.19
N PRO A 375 24.61 20.85 35.35
CA PRO A 375 23.40 21.24 34.64
C PRO A 375 23.70 21.41 33.14
N ARG A 376 23.24 20.46 32.32
CA ARG A 376 23.18 20.64 30.86
C ARG A 376 22.10 21.67 30.53
N ARG A 377 22.54 22.85 30.07
CA ARG A 377 21.71 23.88 29.41
C ARG A 377 20.85 23.22 28.32
N ARG A 378 19.53 23.13 28.57
CA ARG A 378 18.54 22.84 27.54
C ARG A 378 18.46 24.05 26.61
N GLY A 379 18.94 23.87 25.38
CA GLY A 379 18.54 24.70 24.26
C GLY A 379 17.03 24.57 24.07
N ARG A 380 16.36 25.72 23.98
CA ARG A 380 14.91 25.87 23.88
C ARG A 380 14.41 25.26 22.56
N SER A 381 13.66 24.17 22.64
CA SER A 381 12.63 23.88 21.65
C SER A 381 11.33 24.48 22.18
N ALA A 382 10.91 25.57 21.56
CA ALA A 382 9.66 26.25 21.87
C ALA A 382 8.50 25.54 21.17
N TYR A 383 7.68 24.81 21.93
CA TYR A 383 6.24 24.71 21.71
C TYR A 383 5.58 24.55 23.08
N ALA A 384 4.93 25.63 23.51
CA ALA A 384 4.33 25.76 24.83
C ALA A 384 2.94 25.13 24.90
N SER A 385 2.64 24.62 26.10
CA SER A 385 1.32 24.42 26.73
C SER A 385 0.33 23.43 26.08
N ALA A 386 0.52 22.14 26.39
CA ALA A 386 -0.61 21.21 26.53
C ALA A 386 -1.26 21.43 27.92
N PRO A 387 -2.60 21.40 28.06
CA PRO A 387 -3.23 21.43 29.37
C PRO A 387 -2.81 20.20 30.18
N ARG A 388 -2.31 20.44 31.38
CA ARG A 388 -1.94 19.40 32.35
C ARG A 388 -3.22 18.80 32.91
N TRP A 389 -3.63 17.63 32.42
CA TRP A 389 -4.79 16.93 32.98
C TRP A 389 -4.43 16.46 34.40
N LYS A 390 -5.25 16.86 35.37
CA LYS A 390 -5.17 16.36 36.75
C LYS A 390 -5.39 14.85 36.69
N SER A 391 -4.38 14.07 37.04
CA SER A 391 -4.54 12.63 37.25
C SER A 391 -5.67 12.40 38.24
N VAL A 392 -6.71 11.71 37.80
CA VAL A 392 -7.72 11.13 38.69
C VAL A 392 -6.98 10.22 39.65
N VAL A 393 -7.01 10.54 40.94
CA VAL A 393 -6.48 9.68 42.00
C VAL A 393 -7.34 8.41 42.01
N PRO A 394 -6.78 7.22 41.75
CA PRO A 394 -7.54 5.99 41.87
C PRO A 394 -7.85 5.75 43.35
N GLY A 395 -9.11 5.40 43.66
CA GLY A 395 -9.50 4.99 45.01
C GLY A 395 -8.69 3.77 45.50
N PRO A 396 -8.67 3.52 46.82
CA PRO A 396 -7.75 2.60 47.49
C PRO A 396 -7.84 1.11 47.09
N ASN A 397 -8.72 0.74 46.15
CA ASN A 397 -8.89 -0.62 45.64
C ASN A 397 -8.65 -0.78 44.12
N ALA A 398 -8.07 0.21 43.44
CA ALA A 398 -7.72 0.06 42.02
C ALA A 398 -6.41 -0.72 41.85
N PRO A 399 -6.36 -1.78 41.01
CA PRO A 399 -5.11 -2.47 40.71
C PRO A 399 -4.11 -1.51 40.04
N PRO A 400 -2.80 -1.67 40.27
CA PRO A 400 -1.78 -0.77 39.72
C PRO A 400 -1.82 -0.74 38.19
N PRO A 401 -1.52 0.41 37.55
CA PRO A 401 -1.46 0.49 36.09
C PRO A 401 -0.40 -0.46 35.58
N GLN A 402 -0.82 -1.47 34.82
CA GLN A 402 0.10 -2.44 34.25
C GLN A 402 1.02 -1.73 33.23
N PRO A 403 2.34 -2.02 33.25
CA PRO A 403 3.24 -1.58 32.20
C PRO A 403 2.73 -2.12 30.86
N VAL A 404 2.81 -1.28 29.82
CA VAL A 404 2.46 -1.60 28.43
C VAL A 404 2.97 -2.99 28.08
N THR A 405 2.04 -3.94 27.95
CA THR A 405 2.34 -5.33 27.64
C THR A 405 2.99 -5.39 26.26
N VAL A 406 4.25 -5.84 26.22
CA VAL A 406 4.89 -6.31 24.99
C VAL A 406 4.09 -7.53 24.56
N VAL A 407 3.25 -7.40 23.53
CA VAL A 407 2.45 -8.50 23.00
C VAL A 407 3.25 -9.16 21.87
N PRO A 408 3.78 -10.39 22.04
CA PRO A 408 4.10 -11.23 20.90
C PRO A 408 2.81 -11.40 20.10
N THR A 409 2.85 -11.26 18.77
CA THR A 409 1.69 -11.63 17.95
C THR A 409 1.38 -13.10 18.21
N ALA A 410 0.24 -13.35 18.86
CA ALA A 410 -0.28 -14.67 19.17
C ALA A 410 -0.81 -15.34 17.89
N ASP A 411 0.09 -15.59 16.94
CA ASP A 411 -0.12 -16.55 15.84
C ASP A 411 0.78 -17.80 16.02
N ALA A 412 1.55 -17.84 17.11
CA ALA A 412 2.02 -19.11 17.65
C ALA A 412 0.88 -19.65 18.53
N SER A 413 -0.11 -20.28 17.92
CA SER A 413 -0.92 -21.26 18.62
C SER A 413 0.04 -22.25 19.27
N SER A 414 0.21 -22.11 20.57
CA SER A 414 0.71 -23.17 21.43
C SER A 414 -0.35 -24.26 21.41
N SER A 415 -0.37 -25.07 20.35
CA SER A 415 -0.82 -26.44 20.50
C SER A 415 0.16 -27.08 21.47
N SER A 416 -0.28 -27.21 22.71
CA SER A 416 0.24 -28.20 23.64
C SER A 416 -0.13 -29.60 23.15
N SER A 417 0.26 -29.93 21.92
CA SER A 417 0.29 -31.28 21.40
C SER A 417 1.68 -31.82 21.68
N SER A 418 1.72 -32.68 22.69
CA SER A 418 2.81 -33.61 22.98
C SER A 418 3.08 -34.53 21.78
N SER A 419 3.68 -34.00 20.71
CA SER A 419 4.28 -34.78 19.64
C SER A 419 5.79 -34.67 19.74
N SER A 420 6.40 -35.75 20.22
CA SER A 420 7.83 -36.00 20.32
C SER A 420 8.50 -36.11 18.95
N GLY A 421 8.45 -35.03 18.15
CA GLY A 421 9.34 -34.86 17.01
C GLY A 421 10.70 -34.44 17.53
N ALA A 422 11.73 -35.24 17.26
CA ALA A 422 13.11 -34.93 17.64
C ALA A 422 13.48 -33.54 17.11
N LYS A 423 13.68 -32.57 18.01
CA LYS A 423 14.21 -31.25 17.63
C LYS A 423 15.64 -31.48 17.16
N THR A 424 15.88 -31.35 15.86
CA THR A 424 17.21 -31.45 15.26
C THR A 424 18.16 -30.50 15.99
N ALA A 425 19.29 -31.02 16.50
CA ALA A 425 20.27 -30.22 17.21
C ALA A 425 20.75 -29.05 16.32
N LEU A 426 21.07 -27.90 16.92
CA LEU A 426 21.47 -26.71 16.15
C LEU A 426 22.69 -26.97 15.25
N SER A 427 23.57 -27.91 15.63
CA SER A 427 24.72 -28.37 14.85
C SER A 427 24.36 -29.10 13.56
N ASP A 428 23.16 -29.65 13.51
CA ASP A 428 22.68 -30.54 12.44
C ASP A 428 21.65 -29.82 11.55
N GLN A 429 21.32 -28.56 11.89
CA GLN A 429 20.49 -27.70 11.07
C GLN A 429 21.28 -27.14 9.88
N ARG A 430 20.58 -26.93 8.76
CA ARG A 430 21.13 -26.26 7.59
C ARG A 430 21.42 -24.78 7.88
N ILE A 431 22.70 -24.43 7.97
CA ILE A 431 23.18 -23.06 8.19
C ILE A 431 24.17 -22.72 7.08
N PRO A 432 23.78 -21.94 6.06
CA PRO A 432 24.67 -21.58 4.96
C PRO A 432 25.90 -20.82 5.46
N ALA A 433 27.10 -21.20 4.99
CA ALA A 433 28.34 -20.50 5.26
C ALA A 433 28.31 -19.06 4.74
N LYS A 434 27.58 -18.83 3.63
CA LYS A 434 27.37 -17.52 3.03
C LYS A 434 25.94 -17.39 2.52
N VAL A 435 25.25 -16.34 2.96
CA VAL A 435 23.98 -15.89 2.37
C VAL A 435 24.24 -14.60 1.60
N THR A 436 24.07 -14.67 0.28
CA THR A 436 24.16 -13.50 -0.59
C THR A 436 22.77 -12.98 -0.87
N VAL A 437 22.46 -11.80 -0.35
CA VAL A 437 21.16 -11.14 -0.56
C VAL A 437 21.20 -10.32 -1.84
N ILE A 438 20.37 -10.69 -2.80
CA ILE A 438 20.15 -9.94 -4.04
C ILE A 438 19.10 -8.86 -3.78
N PRO A 439 19.37 -7.58 -4.12
CA PRO A 439 18.37 -6.53 -4.00
C PRO A 439 17.20 -6.79 -4.97
N ALA A 440 15.97 -6.69 -4.48
CA ALA A 440 14.80 -6.70 -5.36
C ALA A 440 14.77 -5.41 -6.20
N ALA A 441 14.30 -5.53 -7.45
CA ALA A 441 14.06 -4.38 -8.32
C ALA A 441 12.88 -3.54 -7.80
N SER A 442 12.86 -2.25 -8.13
CA SER A 442 11.72 -1.39 -7.82
C SER A 442 10.51 -1.78 -8.65
N ARG A 443 9.32 -1.77 -8.03
CA ARG A 443 8.03 -2.07 -8.68
C ARG A 443 7.19 -0.83 -8.95
N LEU A 444 7.73 0.36 -8.66
CA LEU A 444 6.95 1.58 -8.82
C LEU A 444 6.62 1.76 -10.30
N VAL A 445 5.34 1.79 -10.63
CA VAL A 445 4.79 2.01 -11.97
C VAL A 445 4.54 3.49 -12.19
N SER A 446 4.06 4.20 -11.16
CA SER A 446 3.82 5.64 -11.27
C SER A 446 4.00 6.42 -9.96
N LEU A 447 4.47 7.65 -10.12
CA LEU A 447 4.71 8.64 -9.08
C LEU A 447 3.97 9.93 -9.40
N GLY A 448 2.93 10.24 -8.63
CA GLY A 448 2.30 11.56 -8.62
C GLY A 448 3.09 12.50 -7.72
N CYS A 449 3.61 13.59 -8.25
CA CYS A 449 4.25 14.66 -7.51
C CYS A 449 3.77 16.01 -8.03
N GLY A 450 2.47 16.22 -7.89
CA GLY A 450 1.77 17.41 -8.32
C GLY A 450 2.31 18.69 -7.68
N THR A 451 2.61 19.69 -8.51
CA THR A 451 2.87 21.07 -8.08
C THR A 451 2.26 22.08 -9.05
N GLU A 452 1.83 23.22 -8.52
CA GLU A 452 1.35 24.36 -9.30
C GLU A 452 2.59 25.04 -9.89
N LEU A 453 2.55 25.33 -11.19
CA LEU A 453 3.52 26.23 -11.82
C LEU A 453 2.90 27.62 -11.68
N GLY A 454 3.64 28.59 -11.14
CA GLY A 454 3.11 29.96 -11.07
C GLY A 454 2.88 30.50 -12.48
N GLU A 455 1.85 31.33 -12.66
CA GLU A 455 1.74 32.21 -13.82
C GLU A 455 3.07 32.97 -13.92
N THR A 456 3.74 32.85 -15.06
CA THR A 456 5.02 33.52 -15.25
C THR A 456 4.84 35.03 -15.06
N GLY A 457 5.75 35.64 -14.30
CA GLY A 457 5.57 37.01 -13.79
C GLY A 457 5.44 38.09 -14.87
N GLU A 458 4.65 39.10 -14.51
CA GLU A 458 4.39 40.37 -15.21
C GLU A 458 3.56 40.27 -16.51
N THR A 459 2.25 40.09 -16.32
CA THR A 459 1.26 40.64 -17.25
C THR A 459 1.47 42.15 -17.35
N ASN A 460 2.26 42.56 -18.34
CA ASN A 460 2.07 43.88 -18.92
C ASN A 460 0.63 43.92 -19.42
N SER A 461 -0.18 44.72 -18.74
CA SER A 461 -1.60 44.88 -18.98
C SER A 461 -1.85 45.49 -20.36
N ASN A 462 -1.75 44.69 -21.41
CA ASN A 462 -2.27 44.96 -22.75
C ASN A 462 -2.89 43.65 -23.24
N GLY A 463 -4.19 43.71 -23.51
CA GLY A 463 -5.05 42.54 -23.58
C GLY A 463 -4.83 41.60 -24.76
N ASP A 464 -5.30 40.38 -24.50
CA ASP A 464 -6.03 39.49 -25.41
C ASP A 464 -5.31 38.43 -26.27
N ASP A 465 -4.00 38.13 -26.11
CA ASP A 465 -3.38 37.00 -26.85
C ASP A 465 -2.45 36.03 -26.06
N ASP A 466 -2.20 36.20 -24.76
CA ASP A 466 -1.10 35.49 -24.06
C ASP A 466 -1.43 34.11 -23.42
N ASN A 467 -2.68 33.64 -23.46
CA ASN A 467 -3.10 32.47 -22.68
C ASN A 467 -2.58 31.12 -23.25
N ASP A 468 -2.43 31.02 -24.58
CA ASP A 468 -1.88 29.82 -25.23
C ASP A 468 -0.37 29.66 -25.00
N ASN A 469 0.34 30.77 -24.78
CA ASN A 469 1.79 30.77 -24.60
C ASN A 469 2.18 30.27 -23.19
N ASP A 470 1.41 30.65 -22.15
CA ASP A 470 1.67 30.23 -20.76
C ASP A 470 1.39 28.73 -20.54
N LEU A 471 0.36 28.17 -21.20
CA LEU A 471 0.12 26.73 -21.24
C LEU A 471 1.25 25.96 -21.94
N GLY A 472 1.78 26.51 -23.04
CA GLY A 472 2.94 25.96 -23.76
C GLY A 472 4.20 25.88 -22.88
N VAL A 473 4.50 26.96 -22.14
CA VAL A 473 5.65 27.03 -21.21
C VAL A 473 5.47 26.05 -20.03
N GLY A 474 4.27 25.95 -19.49
CA GLY A 474 3.94 24.99 -18.43
C GLY A 474 4.15 23.54 -18.88
N ASN A 475 3.66 23.18 -20.07
CA ASN A 475 3.83 21.84 -20.63
C ASN A 475 5.30 21.52 -20.94
N ALA A 476 6.06 22.46 -21.49
CA ALA A 476 7.50 22.31 -21.72
C ALA A 476 8.28 22.08 -20.42
N THR A 477 7.94 22.83 -19.35
CA THR A 477 8.54 22.66 -18.02
C THR A 477 8.27 21.26 -17.47
N ARG A 478 7.04 20.77 -17.58
CA ARG A 478 6.66 19.43 -17.12
C ARG A 478 7.33 18.32 -17.94
N ALA A 479 7.49 18.51 -19.25
CA ALA A 479 8.23 17.60 -20.12
C ALA A 479 9.71 17.50 -19.70
N ARG A 480 10.37 18.65 -19.46
CA ARG A 480 11.73 18.68 -18.89
C ARG A 480 11.81 17.96 -17.56
N TRP A 481 10.83 18.16 -16.67
CA TRP A 481 10.85 17.49 -15.37
C TRP A 481 10.78 15.97 -15.48
N LYS A 482 9.95 15.48 -16.42
CA LYS A 482 9.88 14.06 -16.75
C LYS A 482 11.23 13.54 -17.25
N GLU A 483 11.87 14.25 -18.17
CA GLU A 483 13.20 13.89 -18.69
C GLU A 483 14.26 13.81 -17.58
N GLN A 484 14.32 14.80 -16.68
CA GLN A 484 15.29 14.80 -15.57
C GLN A 484 15.08 13.63 -14.61
N PHE A 485 13.82 13.28 -14.33
CA PHE A 485 13.50 12.09 -13.56
C PHE A 485 13.96 10.79 -14.26
N GLU A 486 13.75 10.68 -15.57
CA GLU A 486 14.16 9.52 -16.37
C GLU A 486 15.68 9.36 -16.40
N ILE A 487 16.45 10.47 -16.52
CA ILE A 487 17.91 10.47 -16.42
C ILE A 487 18.36 9.86 -15.08
N GLY A 488 17.75 10.34 -13.98
CA GLY A 488 18.01 9.82 -12.64
C GLY A 488 17.68 8.34 -12.50
N TRP A 489 16.52 7.91 -13.03
CA TRP A 489 16.09 6.52 -13.03
C TRP A 489 17.07 5.61 -13.76
N ILE A 490 17.49 5.97 -14.98
CA ILE A 490 18.43 5.20 -15.79
C ILE A 490 19.77 5.06 -15.06
N ALA A 491 20.28 6.14 -14.46
CA ALA A 491 21.51 6.11 -13.67
C ALA A 491 21.38 5.18 -12.45
N GLY A 492 20.27 5.27 -11.71
CA GLY A 492 20.01 4.41 -10.56
C GLY A 492 19.82 2.94 -10.94
N ARG A 493 19.19 2.66 -12.08
CA ARG A 493 19.03 1.30 -12.62
C ARG A 493 20.37 0.67 -12.97
N ARG A 494 21.24 1.38 -13.69
CA ARG A 494 22.61 0.92 -14.00
C ARG A 494 23.41 0.60 -12.74
N LYS A 495 23.28 1.45 -11.70
CA LYS A 495 23.90 1.21 -10.40
C LYS A 495 23.35 -0.06 -9.73
N TRP A 496 22.04 -0.26 -9.77
CA TRP A 496 21.41 -1.48 -9.25
C TRP A 496 21.93 -2.72 -9.99
N GLU A 497 21.98 -2.69 -11.31
CA GLU A 497 22.48 -3.79 -12.15
C GLU A 497 23.94 -4.13 -11.81
N SER A 498 24.80 -3.12 -11.72
CA SER A 498 26.20 -3.30 -11.35
C SER A 498 26.36 -3.97 -9.98
N VAL A 499 25.58 -3.55 -8.98
CA VAL A 499 25.61 -4.17 -7.65
C VAL A 499 25.10 -5.61 -7.67
N VAL A 500 24.08 -5.93 -8.49
CA VAL A 500 23.60 -7.31 -8.62
C VAL A 500 24.68 -8.22 -9.22
N HIS A 501 25.37 -7.79 -10.27
CA HIS A 501 26.48 -8.55 -10.86
C HIS A 501 27.63 -8.75 -9.86
N GLU A 502 28.03 -7.71 -9.12
CA GLU A 502 29.04 -7.83 -8.07
C GLU A 502 28.64 -8.88 -7.01
N ARG A 503 27.35 -8.92 -6.63
CA ARG A 503 26.83 -9.91 -5.67
C ARG A 503 26.84 -11.32 -6.23
N LEU A 504 26.54 -11.49 -7.52
CA LEU A 504 26.63 -12.78 -8.21
C LEU A 504 28.07 -13.27 -8.26
N ASP A 505 29.03 -12.43 -8.62
CA ASP A 505 30.45 -12.78 -8.64
C ASP A 505 30.96 -13.20 -7.26
N LEU A 506 30.58 -12.46 -6.22
CA LEU A 506 30.91 -12.81 -4.84
C LEU A 506 30.29 -14.14 -4.40
N HIS A 507 29.08 -14.45 -4.88
CA HIS A 507 28.44 -15.73 -4.60
C HIS A 507 29.13 -16.87 -5.35
N GLN A 508 29.49 -16.69 -6.62
CA GLN A 508 30.21 -17.69 -7.41
C GLN A 508 31.55 -18.06 -6.75
N ARG A 509 32.33 -17.07 -6.31
CA ARG A 509 33.58 -17.33 -5.58
C ARG A 509 33.35 -18.12 -4.29
N ALA A 510 32.24 -17.86 -3.59
CA ALA A 510 31.89 -18.59 -2.38
C ALA A 510 31.49 -20.05 -2.70
N LEU A 511 30.75 -20.28 -3.79
CA LEU A 511 30.43 -21.62 -4.28
C LEU A 511 31.70 -22.38 -4.67
N ASP A 512 32.59 -21.78 -5.47
CA ASP A 512 33.84 -22.43 -5.89
C ASP A 512 34.71 -22.84 -4.68
N ALA A 513 34.76 -21.99 -3.65
CA ALA A 513 35.47 -22.29 -2.40
C ALA A 513 34.82 -23.45 -1.63
N TRP A 514 33.49 -23.49 -1.58
CA TRP A 514 32.74 -24.57 -0.97
C TRP A 514 32.90 -25.89 -1.74
N GLU A 515 32.81 -25.88 -3.07
CA GLU A 515 32.99 -27.06 -3.93
C GLU A 515 34.39 -27.67 -3.77
N LYS A 516 35.44 -26.85 -3.71
CA LYS A 516 36.80 -27.30 -3.40
C LYS A 516 36.89 -27.94 -2.01
N GLY A 517 36.19 -27.37 -1.02
CA GLY A 517 36.07 -27.96 0.31
C GLY A 517 35.43 -29.34 0.25
N VAL A 518 34.29 -29.49 -0.42
CA VAL A 518 33.58 -30.76 -0.54
C VAL A 518 34.42 -31.81 -1.26
N ALA A 519 35.10 -31.43 -2.35
CA ALA A 519 35.97 -32.32 -3.09
C ALA A 519 37.15 -32.86 -2.26
N SER A 520 37.62 -32.12 -1.24
CA SER A 520 38.71 -32.56 -0.37
C SER A 520 38.37 -33.76 0.53
N PHE A 521 37.08 -34.04 0.76
CA PHE A 521 36.60 -35.18 1.55
C PHE A 521 36.35 -36.45 0.71
N GLY A 522 36.30 -36.34 -0.62
CA GLY A 522 36.02 -37.46 -1.53
C GLY A 522 36.96 -38.67 -1.38
N PRO A 523 38.29 -38.50 -1.22
CA PRO A 523 39.22 -39.61 -1.00
C PRO A 523 39.03 -40.34 0.34
N SER A 524 38.58 -39.63 1.38
CA SER A 524 38.43 -40.15 2.75
C SER A 524 37.15 -40.95 2.98
N LEU A 525 36.16 -40.84 2.09
CA LEU A 525 34.88 -41.56 2.18
C LEU A 525 34.86 -42.88 1.39
N GLN A 526 35.97 -43.26 0.72
CA GLN A 526 36.08 -44.47 -0.11
C GLN A 526 36.74 -45.67 0.58
N HIS A 527 37.21 -45.52 1.82
CA HIS A 527 37.76 -46.64 2.61
C HIS A 527 36.63 -47.40 3.31
N ASP A 528 36.06 -48.36 2.60
CA ASP A 528 35.05 -49.30 3.09
C ASP A 528 35.74 -50.57 3.59
N ASP A 529 36.60 -50.45 4.61
CA ASP A 529 37.30 -51.59 5.19
C ASP A 529 36.45 -52.21 6.32
N SER A 530 35.89 -53.39 6.01
CA SER A 530 34.99 -54.16 6.88
C SER A 530 35.63 -54.73 8.17
N ASP A 531 36.93 -54.49 8.38
CA ASP A 531 37.74 -54.96 9.51
C ASP A 531 38.42 -53.80 10.28
N SER A 532 37.75 -52.66 10.40
CA SER A 532 38.26 -51.46 11.07
C SER A 532 38.16 -51.51 12.61
N ASP A 533 39.28 -51.21 13.28
CA ASP A 533 39.40 -51.09 14.74
C ASP A 533 38.52 -49.94 15.30
N SER A 534 38.29 -49.90 16.62
CA SER A 534 37.38 -48.92 17.25
C SER A 534 37.70 -47.45 16.97
N ASP A 535 38.97 -47.16 16.73
CA ASP A 535 39.48 -45.81 16.49
C ASP A 535 39.21 -45.35 15.04
N GLU A 536 39.34 -46.26 14.06
CA GLU A 536 39.03 -45.99 12.65
C GLU A 536 37.52 -45.77 12.43
N LYS A 537 36.67 -46.46 13.21
CA LYS A 537 35.21 -46.19 13.21
C LYS A 537 34.85 -44.81 13.73
N GLN A 538 35.52 -44.33 14.78
CA GLN A 538 35.29 -42.97 15.30
C GLN A 538 35.78 -41.90 14.31
N GLU A 539 36.89 -42.14 13.62
CA GLU A 539 37.42 -41.24 12.60
C GLU A 539 36.48 -41.15 11.40
N ASN A 540 35.98 -42.29 10.89
CA ASN A 540 35.00 -42.33 9.80
C ASN A 540 33.69 -41.63 10.18
N GLU A 541 33.15 -41.87 11.38
CA GLU A 541 31.97 -41.14 11.87
C GLU A 541 32.20 -39.62 11.99
N TRP A 542 33.41 -39.20 12.34
CA TRP A 542 33.76 -37.78 12.39
C TRP A 542 33.83 -37.16 10.99
N VAL A 543 34.48 -37.85 10.04
CA VAL A 543 34.59 -37.44 8.63
C VAL A 543 33.21 -37.33 8.00
N GLU A 544 32.33 -38.31 8.20
CA GLU A 544 30.94 -38.27 7.72
C GLU A 544 30.14 -37.10 8.30
N ARG A 545 30.26 -36.85 9.62
CA ARG A 545 29.59 -35.71 10.25
C ARG A 545 30.10 -34.37 9.75
N GLU A 546 31.41 -34.24 9.52
CA GLU A 546 32.00 -33.00 9.00
C GLU A 546 31.64 -32.78 7.53
N TYR A 547 31.61 -33.85 6.72
CA TYR A 547 31.10 -33.80 5.35
C TYR A 547 29.63 -33.36 5.32
N ALA A 548 28.77 -33.95 6.15
CA ALA A 548 27.36 -33.58 6.25
C ALA A 548 27.18 -32.10 6.66
N ARG A 549 27.98 -31.60 7.61
CA ARG A 549 28.01 -30.17 7.97
C ARG A 549 28.43 -29.29 6.80
N LEU A 550 29.47 -29.70 6.07
CA LEU A 550 29.95 -28.94 4.92
C LEU A 550 28.88 -28.87 3.84
N VAL A 551 28.21 -29.98 3.52
CA VAL A 551 27.07 -30.02 2.58
C VAL A 551 25.93 -29.11 3.05
N ASN A 552 25.58 -29.15 4.33
CA ASN A 552 24.57 -28.28 4.95
C ASN A 552 24.97 -26.80 5.01
N SER A 553 26.24 -26.48 4.79
CA SER A 553 26.77 -25.12 4.77
C SER A 553 26.87 -24.49 3.37
N ARG A 554 26.33 -25.16 2.34
CA ARG A 554 26.35 -24.66 0.95
C ARG A 554 25.92 -23.19 0.88
N PRO A 555 26.71 -22.30 0.23
CA PRO A 555 26.33 -20.92 -0.01
C PRO A 555 25.00 -20.80 -0.75
N VAL A 556 24.24 -19.76 -0.45
CA VAL A 556 22.92 -19.52 -1.04
C VAL A 556 22.75 -18.08 -1.54
N LEU A 557 21.96 -17.94 -2.59
CA LEU A 557 21.41 -16.67 -3.07
C LEU A 557 19.99 -16.53 -2.56
N VAL A 558 19.66 -15.37 -2.01
CA VAL A 558 18.30 -15.09 -1.54
C VAL A 558 17.81 -13.73 -2.05
N THR A 559 16.53 -13.63 -2.35
CA THR A 559 15.87 -12.38 -2.72
C THR A 559 14.43 -12.35 -2.21
N MET A 560 13.81 -11.17 -2.21
CA MET A 560 12.36 -11.07 -2.00
C MET A 560 11.64 -11.41 -3.29
N LEU A 561 10.77 -12.41 -3.27
CA LEU A 561 9.84 -12.65 -4.37
C LEU A 561 8.62 -11.75 -4.18
N LEU A 562 8.46 -10.81 -5.12
CA LEU A 562 7.36 -9.84 -5.07
C LEU A 562 6.17 -10.28 -5.92
N ASP A 563 6.31 -11.32 -6.74
CA ASP A 563 5.26 -11.86 -7.63
C ASP A 563 4.51 -13.03 -6.96
N ASP A 564 3.23 -13.21 -7.32
CA ASP A 564 2.38 -14.34 -6.90
C ASP A 564 2.95 -15.69 -7.44
N PRO A 565 2.73 -16.81 -6.73
CA PRO A 565 3.47 -18.07 -6.87
C PRO A 565 3.25 -18.85 -8.19
N GLY A 566 2.55 -18.30 -9.18
CA GLY A 566 2.25 -18.97 -10.45
C GLY A 566 3.47 -19.30 -11.33
N LEU A 567 4.65 -18.77 -11.01
CA LEU A 567 5.92 -19.08 -11.70
C LEU A 567 6.78 -20.12 -10.98
N LEU A 568 6.36 -20.62 -9.81
CA LEU A 568 7.04 -21.72 -9.11
C LEU A 568 6.60 -23.10 -9.62
N GLN A 569 5.59 -23.19 -10.50
CA GLN A 569 5.11 -24.46 -11.07
C GLN A 569 5.82 -24.87 -12.38
N GLY A 570 6.81 -24.10 -12.84
CA GLY A 570 7.47 -24.32 -14.13
C GLY A 570 8.83 -25.01 -14.10
N GLU A 571 9.43 -25.25 -12.92
CA GLU A 571 10.78 -25.85 -12.80
C GLU A 571 10.84 -26.93 -11.71
N GLU A 572 9.75 -27.68 -11.48
CA GLU A 572 9.77 -28.94 -10.72
C GLU A 572 9.98 -30.15 -11.66
N GLU A 573 11.03 -30.13 -12.48
CA GLU A 573 11.58 -31.37 -13.06
C GLU A 573 13.11 -31.35 -12.93
N GLY A 574 13.58 -31.82 -11.77
CA GLY A 574 14.99 -32.04 -11.47
C GLY A 574 15.37 -31.50 -10.10
N VAL A 575 15.45 -32.39 -9.10
CA VAL A 575 15.74 -32.14 -7.68
C VAL A 575 14.51 -31.76 -6.83
N GLY A 576 13.40 -32.48 -7.04
CA GLY A 576 12.20 -32.43 -6.18
C GLY A 576 12.33 -33.35 -4.97
N GLY A 577 12.91 -32.85 -3.87
CA GLY A 577 12.64 -33.36 -2.54
C GLY A 577 11.41 -32.64 -1.98
N GLN A 578 10.31 -33.38 -1.80
CA GLN A 578 9.06 -32.88 -1.19
C GLN A 578 9.35 -32.01 0.05
N ILE A 579 9.06 -30.71 -0.03
CA ILE A 579 9.02 -29.86 1.17
C ILE A 579 7.73 -30.21 1.91
N LYS A 580 7.79 -31.24 2.75
CA LYS A 580 6.91 -31.36 3.91
C LYS A 580 7.13 -30.11 4.77
N GLU A 581 6.07 -29.59 5.38
CA GLU A 581 6.15 -28.64 6.50
C GLU A 581 6.89 -29.29 7.68
N GLU A 582 8.21 -29.43 7.56
CA GLU A 582 9.09 -29.70 8.67
C GLU A 582 9.27 -28.40 9.44
N THR A 583 9.15 -28.50 10.76
CA THR A 583 9.48 -27.43 11.72
C THR A 583 10.83 -26.81 11.37
N GLY A 584 10.81 -25.68 10.65
CA GLY A 584 11.98 -25.14 9.98
C GLY A 584 13.07 -24.69 10.94
N GLY A 585 14.33 -25.02 10.62
CA GLY A 585 15.50 -24.56 11.37
C GLY A 585 15.68 -23.03 11.38
N VAL A 586 16.73 -22.55 12.05
CA VAL A 586 17.01 -21.11 12.23
C VAL A 586 17.03 -20.35 10.89
N PHE A 587 17.66 -20.91 9.86
CA PHE A 587 17.73 -20.30 8.54
C PHE A 587 16.36 -20.21 7.86
N GLN A 588 15.56 -21.29 7.88
CA GLN A 588 14.23 -21.29 7.27
C GLN A 588 13.28 -20.31 7.96
N THR A 589 13.38 -20.20 9.29
CA THR A 589 12.61 -19.21 10.05
C THR A 589 13.04 -17.79 9.69
N PHE A 590 14.33 -17.53 9.50
CA PHE A 590 14.82 -16.22 9.04
C PHE A 590 14.26 -15.85 7.66
N LEU A 591 14.24 -16.80 6.72
CA LEU A 591 13.67 -16.59 5.39
C LEU A 591 12.17 -16.25 5.46
N SER A 592 11.40 -17.04 6.21
CA SER A 592 9.95 -16.83 6.34
C SER A 592 9.59 -15.50 7.00
N CYS A 593 10.35 -15.09 8.03
CA CYS A 593 10.14 -13.81 8.72
C CYS A 593 10.29 -12.59 7.80
N LEU A 594 11.12 -12.69 6.77
CA LEU A 594 11.45 -11.60 5.84
C LEU A 594 10.88 -11.84 4.43
N THR A 595 10.05 -12.88 4.24
CA THR A 595 9.51 -13.29 2.93
C THR A 595 10.59 -13.44 1.86
N LEU A 596 11.73 -14.01 2.25
CA LEU A 596 12.86 -14.28 1.37
C LEU A 596 12.77 -15.68 0.80
N HIS A 597 13.27 -15.83 -0.42
CA HIS A 597 13.33 -17.10 -1.11
C HIS A 597 14.74 -17.33 -1.63
N GLU A 598 15.18 -18.59 -1.59
CA GLU A 598 16.37 -19.02 -2.30
C GLU A 598 16.11 -18.99 -3.81
N VAL A 599 17.09 -18.51 -4.58
CA VAL A 599 16.97 -18.36 -6.03
C VAL A 599 18.21 -18.86 -6.74
N SER A 600 18.03 -19.35 -7.97
CA SER A 600 19.14 -19.71 -8.84
C SER A 600 19.79 -18.46 -9.46
N PRO A 601 21.08 -18.53 -9.86
CA PRO A 601 21.72 -17.47 -10.65
C PRO A 601 20.95 -17.13 -11.93
N THR A 602 20.36 -18.13 -12.59
CA THR A 602 19.55 -17.95 -13.82
C THR A 602 18.31 -17.10 -13.55
N HIS A 603 17.61 -17.33 -12.44
CA HIS A 603 16.48 -16.50 -12.02
C HIS A 603 16.89 -15.05 -11.68
N VAL A 604 18.08 -14.85 -11.12
CA VAL A 604 18.61 -13.50 -10.86
C VAL A 604 18.90 -12.79 -12.17
N LEU A 605 19.57 -13.43 -13.12
CA LEU A 605 19.88 -12.86 -14.44
C LEU A 605 18.61 -12.53 -15.24
N SER A 606 17.57 -13.37 -15.17
CA SER A 606 16.28 -13.06 -15.80
C SER A 606 15.61 -11.84 -15.17
N SER A 607 15.74 -11.68 -13.85
CA SER A 607 15.23 -10.51 -13.13
C SER A 607 15.99 -9.23 -13.49
N VAL A 608 17.31 -9.31 -13.70
CA VAL A 608 18.13 -8.21 -14.22
C VAL A 608 17.66 -7.82 -15.62
N ALA A 609 17.49 -8.79 -16.53
CA ALA A 609 17.02 -8.54 -17.89
C ALA A 609 15.63 -7.88 -17.90
N ARG A 610 14.69 -8.36 -17.06
CA ARG A 610 13.36 -7.76 -16.91
C ARG A 610 13.44 -6.31 -16.43
N PHE A 611 14.30 -6.00 -15.46
CA PHE A 611 14.43 -4.64 -14.94
C PHE A 611 15.14 -3.70 -15.92
N ALA A 612 16.13 -4.21 -16.67
CA ALA A 612 16.79 -3.49 -17.76
C ALA A 612 15.84 -3.18 -18.94
N ALA A 613 14.84 -4.03 -19.18
CA ALA A 613 13.80 -3.79 -20.18
C ALA A 613 12.64 -2.92 -19.66
N ALA A 614 12.49 -2.77 -18.34
CA ALA A 614 11.37 -2.02 -17.76
C ALA A 614 11.49 -0.51 -18.07
N PRO A 615 10.38 0.14 -18.49
CA PRO A 615 10.36 1.58 -18.67
C PRO A 615 10.49 2.31 -17.33
N PRO A 616 10.90 3.59 -17.33
CA PRO A 616 10.86 4.42 -16.12
C PRO A 616 9.43 4.52 -15.58
N PRO A 617 9.25 4.65 -14.25
CA PRO A 617 7.95 4.94 -13.65
C PRO A 617 7.37 6.24 -14.24
N LEU A 618 6.06 6.26 -14.48
CA LEU A 618 5.38 7.46 -14.95
C LEU A 618 5.41 8.55 -13.88
N LEU A 619 6.10 9.65 -14.15
CA LEU A 619 6.06 10.86 -13.32
C LEU A 619 4.88 11.75 -13.76
N CYS A 620 3.87 11.90 -12.90
CA CYS A 620 2.78 12.84 -13.11
C CYS A 620 2.94 14.06 -12.19
N THR A 621 3.07 15.25 -12.77
CA THR A 621 3.35 16.50 -12.03
C THR A 621 2.15 17.43 -11.97
N TYR A 622 1.02 17.03 -12.55
CA TYR A 622 -0.22 17.81 -12.55
C TYR A 622 -0.92 17.78 -11.18
N ASN A 623 -1.48 18.92 -10.82
CA ASN A 623 -2.13 19.16 -9.53
C ASN A 623 -3.65 19.21 -9.60
N HIS A 624 -4.23 19.35 -10.80
CA HIS A 624 -5.60 19.79 -11.03
C HIS A 624 -6.41 18.81 -11.87
N CYS A 625 -6.64 17.62 -11.32
CA CYS A 625 -7.83 16.90 -11.73
C CYS A 625 -8.91 17.17 -10.68
N LEU A 626 -9.95 17.92 -11.07
CA LEU A 626 -11.17 18.07 -10.26
C LEU A 626 -11.74 16.69 -9.88
N ALA A 627 -11.54 15.66 -10.69
CA ALA A 627 -11.94 14.27 -10.42
C ALA A 627 -11.04 13.49 -9.45
N HIS A 628 -9.89 14.03 -9.02
CA HIS A 628 -8.98 13.41 -8.03
C HIS A 628 -9.07 14.05 -6.63
N GLY A 629 -10.11 14.85 -6.41
CA GLY A 629 -10.32 15.57 -5.17
C GLY A 629 -9.36 16.76 -5.09
N ALA A 630 -9.45 17.66 -6.07
CA ALA A 630 -8.89 18.98 -5.92
C ALA A 630 -9.39 19.54 -4.57
N VAL A 631 -8.48 19.87 -3.66
CA VAL A 631 -8.89 20.60 -2.47
C VAL A 631 -9.00 22.06 -2.85
N VAL A 632 -10.09 22.35 -3.53
CA VAL A 632 -10.57 23.71 -3.73
C VAL A 632 -11.72 23.86 -2.73
N TRP A 633 -11.59 24.84 -1.85
CA TRP A 633 -12.75 25.30 -1.10
C TRP A 633 -13.66 26.05 -2.06
N SER A 634 -14.87 25.53 -2.28
CA SER A 634 -15.95 26.30 -2.90
C SER A 634 -16.75 26.99 -1.80
N PRO A 635 -16.96 28.32 -1.85
CA PRO A 635 -17.83 29.04 -0.92
C PRO A 635 -19.31 28.62 -1.00
N ASP A 636 -19.71 27.95 -2.08
CA ASP A 636 -21.11 27.63 -2.33
C ASP A 636 -21.52 26.33 -1.64
N TRP A 637 -22.22 26.48 -0.52
CA TRP A 637 -22.89 25.44 0.25
C TRP A 637 -23.98 24.67 -0.53
N ASN A 638 -24.43 25.21 -1.67
CA ASN A 638 -25.38 24.59 -2.60
C ASN A 638 -24.74 23.92 -3.82
N GLN A 639 -23.43 24.08 -4.01
CA GLN A 639 -22.72 23.26 -4.99
C GLN A 639 -22.55 21.87 -4.37
N LEU A 640 -23.00 20.87 -5.12
CA LEU A 640 -22.91 19.45 -4.78
C LEU A 640 -21.51 19.13 -4.20
N PRO A 641 -21.41 18.18 -3.24
CA PRO A 641 -20.12 17.73 -2.74
C PRO A 641 -19.20 17.46 -3.92
N VAL A 642 -17.89 17.74 -3.77
CA VAL A 642 -16.89 17.27 -4.73
C VAL A 642 -17.16 15.80 -4.97
N ASN A 643 -17.80 15.54 -6.10
CA ASN A 643 -18.21 14.23 -6.50
C ASN A 643 -16.90 13.54 -6.87
N LEU A 644 -16.48 12.58 -6.06
CA LEU A 644 -15.50 11.57 -6.50
C LEU A 644 -16.05 10.75 -7.68
N ILE A 645 -17.32 10.97 -8.03
CA ILE A 645 -18.15 10.28 -9.00
C ILE A 645 -18.86 11.34 -9.86
N SER A 646 -18.25 11.75 -10.98
CA SER A 646 -19.01 12.50 -11.98
C SER A 646 -20.03 11.53 -12.62
N PRO A 647 -21.34 11.78 -12.60
CA PRO A 647 -22.27 11.00 -13.40
C PRO A 647 -21.96 11.27 -14.86
N ARG A 648 -21.57 10.22 -15.61
CA ARG A 648 -21.43 10.29 -17.06
C ARG A 648 -22.75 10.83 -17.66
N PRO A 649 -22.73 11.82 -18.56
CA PRO A 649 -23.95 12.20 -19.27
C PRO A 649 -24.46 10.98 -20.07
N PRO A 650 -25.77 10.70 -20.08
CA PRO A 650 -26.29 9.63 -20.93
C PRO A 650 -26.05 10.00 -22.40
N PRO A 651 -25.64 9.04 -23.26
CA PRO A 651 -25.55 9.29 -24.69
C PRO A 651 -26.94 9.66 -25.26
N PRO A 652 -27.00 10.51 -26.30
CA PRO A 652 -28.26 10.85 -26.93
C PRO A 652 -28.94 9.58 -27.47
N ALA A 653 -30.25 9.46 -27.21
CA ALA A 653 -31.03 8.29 -27.56
C ALA A 653 -30.97 8.00 -29.07
N PRO A 654 -30.71 6.75 -29.51
CA PRO A 654 -30.80 6.40 -30.91
C PRO A 654 -32.26 6.41 -31.37
N VAL A 655 -32.49 7.07 -32.50
CA VAL A 655 -33.78 7.09 -33.22
C VAL A 655 -34.12 5.67 -33.68
N ALA A 656 -35.32 5.20 -33.34
CA ALA A 656 -35.77 3.84 -33.62
C ALA A 656 -36.02 3.59 -35.12
N ALA A 657 -35.58 2.44 -35.62
CA ALA A 657 -36.00 1.85 -36.89
C ALA A 657 -36.58 0.43 -36.66
N PRO A 658 -37.49 -0.06 -37.51
CA PRO A 658 -38.45 -1.11 -37.16
C PRO A 658 -37.92 -2.54 -37.29
N ALA A 659 -38.53 -3.44 -36.51
CA ALA A 659 -38.16 -4.84 -36.34
C ALA A 659 -38.55 -5.76 -37.52
N GLY A 660 -37.68 -6.73 -37.83
CA GLY A 660 -37.96 -7.92 -38.64
C GLY A 660 -38.00 -9.22 -37.80
N PRO A 661 -38.57 -10.33 -38.30
CA PRO A 661 -39.13 -11.39 -37.47
C PRO A 661 -38.13 -12.49 -37.07
N SER A 662 -38.34 -13.02 -35.86
CA SER A 662 -37.57 -14.07 -35.21
C SER A 662 -37.84 -15.48 -35.73
N THR A 663 -36.82 -16.34 -35.73
CA THR A 663 -36.97 -17.81 -35.77
C THR A 663 -36.40 -18.44 -34.49
N ARG A 664 -37.20 -19.32 -33.87
CA ARG A 664 -36.96 -19.99 -32.58
C ARG A 664 -36.10 -21.26 -32.71
N LYS A 665 -35.31 -21.60 -31.67
CA LYS A 665 -35.00 -22.98 -31.19
C LYS A 665 -34.24 -22.96 -29.82
N PRO A 666 -34.11 -24.08 -29.08
CA PRO A 666 -34.80 -24.28 -27.80
C PRO A 666 -33.93 -24.16 -26.52
N LEU A 667 -34.65 -24.17 -25.39
CA LEU A 667 -34.30 -23.88 -24.01
C LEU A 667 -33.10 -24.66 -23.41
N LEU A 668 -32.14 -23.88 -22.87
CA LEU A 668 -31.24 -24.24 -21.78
C LEU A 668 -31.24 -23.07 -20.76
N THR A 669 -30.90 -23.37 -19.51
CA THR A 669 -31.11 -22.59 -18.26
C THR A 669 -31.04 -21.05 -18.34
N PRO A 670 -32.07 -20.30 -17.85
CA PRO A 670 -32.27 -18.87 -18.17
C PRO A 670 -31.27 -17.88 -17.55
N MET A 671 -30.56 -18.23 -16.48
CA MET A 671 -29.68 -17.30 -15.74
C MET A 671 -28.29 -17.12 -16.36
N ALA A 672 -27.78 -18.15 -17.04
CA ALA A 672 -26.50 -18.10 -17.74
C ALA A 672 -26.62 -17.32 -19.07
N ASP A 673 -27.76 -17.44 -19.76
CA ASP A 673 -28.02 -16.76 -21.03
C ASP A 673 -28.24 -15.26 -20.86
N LEU A 674 -28.93 -14.80 -19.81
CA LEU A 674 -29.03 -13.36 -19.51
C LEU A 674 -27.65 -12.71 -19.29
N ASN A 675 -26.76 -13.42 -18.57
CA ASN A 675 -25.40 -12.96 -18.34
C ASN A 675 -24.56 -12.92 -19.63
N ARG A 676 -24.82 -13.82 -20.58
CA ARG A 676 -24.17 -13.85 -21.90
C ARG A 676 -24.71 -12.75 -22.82
N LEU A 677 -26.03 -12.59 -22.86
CA LEU A 677 -26.75 -11.63 -23.71
C LEU A 677 -26.39 -10.17 -23.36
N PHE A 678 -26.22 -9.84 -22.07
CA PHE A 678 -25.71 -8.54 -21.65
C PHE A 678 -24.18 -8.39 -21.81
N ARG A 679 -23.42 -9.50 -21.87
CA ARG A 679 -21.97 -9.48 -22.16
C ARG A 679 -21.71 -9.16 -23.63
N ASP A 680 -22.49 -9.75 -24.52
CA ASP A 680 -22.34 -9.60 -25.97
C ASP A 680 -22.75 -8.19 -26.45
N LEU A 681 -23.61 -7.49 -25.70
CA LEU A 681 -23.90 -6.06 -25.89
C LEU A 681 -22.73 -5.12 -25.54
N ARG A 682 -21.64 -5.62 -24.95
CA ARG A 682 -20.41 -4.83 -24.70
C ARG A 682 -19.40 -4.89 -25.86
N LEU A 683 -19.67 -5.68 -26.90
CA LEU A 683 -18.75 -5.86 -28.03
C LEU A 683 -19.50 -5.75 -29.37
N LEU A 684 -19.93 -4.54 -29.72
CA LEU A 684 -20.16 -4.20 -31.12
C LEU A 684 -19.40 -2.89 -31.43
N PRO A 685 -18.35 -2.94 -32.28
CA PRO A 685 -17.84 -1.72 -32.90
C PRO A 685 -18.91 -1.14 -33.84
N PRO A 686 -18.86 0.16 -34.17
CA PRO A 686 -19.84 0.78 -35.07
C PRO A 686 -19.83 0.09 -36.45
N PRO A 687 -20.98 0.00 -37.14
CA PRO A 687 -21.05 -0.68 -38.43
C PRO A 687 -20.29 0.10 -39.51
N GLU A 688 -19.32 -0.56 -40.14
CA GLU A 688 -18.65 -0.09 -41.35
C GLU A 688 -19.66 0.08 -42.49
N LEU A 689 -19.64 1.25 -43.14
CA LEU A 689 -20.37 1.50 -44.39
C LEU A 689 -19.74 0.67 -45.54
N PRO A 690 -20.54 0.08 -46.45
CA PRO A 690 -20.03 -0.77 -47.51
C PRO A 690 -19.35 0.02 -48.65
N PRO A 691 -18.41 -0.59 -49.39
CA PRO A 691 -17.58 0.09 -50.37
C PRO A 691 -18.31 0.28 -51.70
N THR A 692 -18.31 1.49 -52.24
CA THR A 692 -18.67 1.74 -53.64
C THR A 692 -17.45 1.58 -54.53
N THR A 693 -17.46 0.53 -55.35
CA THR A 693 -16.51 0.30 -56.43
C THR A 693 -16.84 1.18 -57.64
N ARG A 694 -15.81 1.82 -58.24
CA ARG A 694 -15.53 1.89 -59.70
C ARG A 694 -14.41 2.90 -60.01
N ASP A 695 -13.21 2.37 -60.26
CA ASP A 695 -12.18 2.91 -61.17
C ASP A 695 -12.68 2.84 -62.64
N PRO A 696 -12.11 3.55 -63.67
CA PRO A 696 -10.66 3.63 -64.01
C PRO A 696 -10.21 4.92 -64.82
N PRO A 697 -9.08 4.97 -65.59
CA PRO A 697 -7.66 4.72 -65.28
C PRO A 697 -6.63 5.80 -65.81
N ASN A 698 -5.44 5.86 -65.17
CA ASN A 698 -4.05 6.13 -65.68
C ASN A 698 -3.67 7.44 -66.44
N PRO A 699 -2.36 7.75 -66.70
CA PRO A 699 -1.09 7.46 -65.99
C PRO A 699 -0.13 8.68 -65.89
N THR A 700 0.98 8.59 -65.12
CA THR A 700 2.41 8.85 -65.50
C THR A 700 3.32 9.36 -64.37
N SER A 701 4.49 8.70 -64.23
CA SER A 701 5.82 9.16 -63.73
C SER A 701 5.95 9.71 -62.30
N SER A 702 7.01 9.52 -61.49
CA SER A 702 8.29 8.81 -61.56
C SER A 702 9.03 8.99 -60.22
N SER A 703 9.59 7.90 -59.68
CA SER A 703 10.75 7.79 -58.75
C SER A 703 10.71 8.39 -57.31
N PRO A 704 11.55 7.84 -56.38
CA PRO A 704 11.23 7.72 -54.96
C PRO A 704 12.08 8.59 -54.01
N ALA A 705 11.54 8.90 -52.83
CA ALA A 705 12.25 9.47 -51.67
C ALA A 705 11.70 8.86 -50.35
N PRO A 706 12.50 8.78 -49.27
CA PRO A 706 12.37 7.80 -48.18
C PRO A 706 11.25 8.11 -47.17
N PRO A 707 10.80 7.11 -46.37
CA PRO A 707 9.59 7.25 -45.56
C PRO A 707 9.83 8.07 -44.29
N ASN A 708 9.04 9.14 -44.12
CA ASN A 708 8.73 9.77 -42.84
C ASN A 708 7.89 8.79 -41.99
N PRO A 709 8.22 8.54 -40.70
CA PRO A 709 7.33 7.86 -39.79
C PRO A 709 6.42 8.90 -39.10
N SER A 710 5.30 9.22 -39.72
CA SER A 710 4.17 9.86 -39.03
C SER A 710 2.97 8.93 -39.12
N THR A 711 2.92 7.94 -38.23
CA THR A 711 1.68 7.23 -37.93
C THR A 711 0.93 8.04 -36.88
N HIS A 712 -0.11 8.73 -37.33
CA HIS A 712 -1.21 9.20 -36.52
C HIS A 712 -1.71 8.04 -35.65
N HIS A 713 -1.67 8.23 -34.33
CA HIS A 713 -2.54 7.49 -33.42
C HIS A 713 -3.85 8.27 -33.32
N ASP A 714 -4.95 7.57 -33.53
CA ASP A 714 -6.30 8.08 -33.37
C ASP A 714 -6.52 8.44 -31.89
N ASP A 715 -6.48 9.74 -31.60
CA ASP A 715 -6.86 10.35 -30.32
C ASP A 715 -8.38 10.60 -30.34
N ASP A 716 -9.16 9.61 -29.94
CA ASP A 716 -10.54 9.80 -29.50
C ASP A 716 -10.65 9.33 -28.03
N ASP A 717 -10.32 10.22 -27.07
CA ASP A 717 -10.52 9.99 -25.64
C ASP A 717 -11.09 11.24 -24.95
N ASP A 718 -12.24 11.04 -24.30
CA ASP A 718 -13.06 12.00 -23.56
C ASP A 718 -12.30 12.73 -22.41
N ASP A 719 -12.32 14.07 -22.41
CA ASP A 719 -12.36 15.03 -21.28
C ASP A 719 -11.43 14.89 -20.02
N ASP A 720 -10.36 14.08 -20.05
CA ASP A 720 -9.37 13.94 -18.94
C ASP A 720 -7.93 14.43 -19.34
N GLY A 721 -7.84 15.29 -20.36
CA GLY A 721 -6.66 15.59 -21.22
C GLY A 721 -5.33 16.08 -20.63
N HIS A 722 -5.07 15.95 -19.33
CA HIS A 722 -3.79 16.37 -18.71
C HIS A 722 -3.05 15.24 -17.98
N HIS A 723 -3.67 14.08 -17.74
CA HIS A 723 -3.05 12.98 -17.00
C HIS A 723 -2.59 11.86 -17.95
N PRO A 724 -1.35 11.34 -17.81
CA PRO A 724 -0.95 10.12 -18.52
C PRO A 724 -1.84 8.94 -18.13
N ALA A 725 -2.20 8.10 -19.11
CA ALA A 725 -2.90 6.84 -18.86
C ALA A 725 -2.13 6.02 -17.80
N ASN A 726 -2.85 5.42 -16.84
CA ASN A 726 -2.29 4.62 -15.73
C ASN A 726 -1.42 5.40 -14.73
N CYS A 727 -1.49 6.74 -14.69
CA CYS A 727 -0.85 7.50 -13.62
C CYS A 727 -1.47 7.19 -12.24
N ALA A 728 -0.71 7.46 -11.17
CA ALA A 728 -1.12 7.15 -9.80
C ALA A 728 -2.40 7.90 -9.40
N HIS A 729 -2.66 9.08 -9.96
CA HIS A 729 -3.89 9.82 -9.72
C HIS A 729 -5.12 9.10 -10.29
N LEU A 730 -5.04 8.66 -11.55
CA LEU A 730 -6.11 7.88 -12.20
C LEU A 730 -6.38 6.60 -11.44
N GLU A 731 -5.35 5.83 -11.08
CA GLU A 731 -5.49 4.62 -10.24
C GLU A 731 -6.13 4.93 -8.89
N GLY A 732 -5.74 6.03 -8.25
CA GLY A 732 -6.39 6.52 -7.04
C GLY A 732 -7.90 6.70 -7.23
N ARG A 733 -8.35 7.38 -8.29
CA ARG A 733 -9.79 7.53 -8.57
C ARG A 733 -10.50 6.18 -8.64
N LYS A 734 -9.92 5.20 -9.34
CA LYS A 734 -10.50 3.85 -9.43
C LYS A 734 -10.72 3.22 -8.06
N ILE A 735 -9.79 3.42 -7.13
CA ILE A 735 -9.81 2.80 -5.81
C ILE A 735 -10.89 3.41 -4.92
N TRP A 736 -11.02 4.73 -4.92
CA TRP A 736 -11.86 5.46 -3.97
C TRP A 736 -13.25 5.83 -4.54
N ASP A 737 -13.51 5.46 -5.79
CA ASP A 737 -14.82 5.54 -6.44
C ASP A 737 -15.70 4.37 -5.98
N LEU A 738 -16.85 4.71 -5.38
CA LEU A 738 -17.82 3.74 -4.87
C LEU A 738 -18.36 2.82 -5.98
N ASP A 739 -18.42 3.31 -7.23
CA ASP A 739 -19.06 2.61 -8.35
C ASP A 739 -18.20 1.49 -8.94
N ARG A 740 -16.98 1.31 -8.42
CA ARG A 740 -16.08 0.21 -8.78
C ARG A 740 -16.11 -0.97 -7.82
N TRP A 741 -16.81 -0.85 -6.70
CA TRP A 741 -16.94 -1.88 -5.66
C TRP A 741 -18.29 -2.61 -5.74
#